data_AF-A0A927ZCR3-F1
#
_entry.id   AF-A0A927ZCR3-F1
#
_cell.length_a   1.000
_cell.length_b   1.000
_cell.length_c   1.000
_cell.angle_alpha   90.00
_cell.angle_beta   90.00
_cell.angle_gamma   90.00
#
_symmetry.space_group_name_H-M   'P 1'
#
loop_
_entity.id
_entity.type
_entity.pdbx_description
1 polymer ?
#
loop_
_entity_poly.entity_id
_entity_poly.type
_entity_poly.pdbx_seq_one_letter_code
_entity_poly.pdbx_strand_id
1 'polypeptide(L)'
;MKTIAKRITVLLMALAVSVTFVPTVGSTAAYAAEAVESQALTEDLNTDGQSNAAVETDLAADGQEETAAAASMNGSAQEEIESESSITADASSEAADVQSEDGSDNPSELSVAVSSVVPDTPVIKSIDNAVVSGVSNQICTGKEIKFSSITVKLDGETLTEDVDYEVSYLNNIGPGTAQLTVLGIGNYTGQKAVDFKITCAMPVFNTITNTGSGFQLKWTSVPGAVKYRIFKKTGNGTLVKLTDTTNTQYLDTAVESGVKYAYSVCCLDAKNNIVSEYDHTGTPASYTIALGPGRISQVTSGRLNFKITYQKIANAQGYEIRYSLNPDMSGSATKILDANTTSLDVTSAQEGIYFVQVRAFARDYTGKLLYGNWSDKTLAKFVRYDIGISETELQRYISGVKSNQSVMAMLYAFSRVGYPYSQIHRLTGDYYDCSSLVWYAWDSAGIQLTDDWVGTAAAEAKALTEANRTIAMDQLMPGSLIFFGSGYNGRYRNISHVAMYVGNGMVVEAAGTKTGVVFRQLSSSRLDSAVVCGDPINGGYWQKINGEWYYLRADEVVTNAWAKDSHGWCWLGSDGRIIKNQWLLIGGNWYHVNAEGYREENRWIKDSHGWRWLDANGRAVKNKWIKSGGSWYYLKADSYMAANAWAKDSIGWCWMNGNGNITRNKWIKVSGEWYYLKSNGYMAVNEWKKDSHGWCWMNGSGRIAKNKWVKYNGSWYYLKSNGYMAANTWVKDSRGWCWMEYSGKMAKSRWVKASGSWYYINSSGYMVTGTQRIGGKTYRFNSSGKWIS
;
A
#
# COMPACT_ATOMS: atom_id res chain seq x y z
N MET A 1 -26.35 13.60 -24.30
CA MET A 1 -26.45 15.01 -24.76
C MET A 1 -27.84 15.24 -25.34
N LYS A 2 -28.51 16.31 -24.89
CA LYS A 2 -29.76 16.90 -25.43
C LYS A 2 -31.07 16.09 -25.32
N THR A 3 -31.74 16.25 -24.18
CA THR A 3 -33.17 16.62 -24.05
C THR A 3 -33.35 17.37 -22.71
N ILE A 4 -32.88 18.62 -22.55
CA ILE A 4 -33.68 19.87 -22.60
C ILE A 4 -35.11 19.67 -22.05
N ALA A 5 -35.33 19.98 -20.77
CA ALA A 5 -35.80 21.28 -20.28
C ALA A 5 -37.25 21.62 -20.65
N LYS A 6 -38.11 21.58 -19.62
CA LYS A 6 -39.31 22.43 -19.52
C LYS A 6 -39.45 22.90 -18.07
N ARG A 7 -39.25 24.22 -17.88
CA ARG A 7 -39.91 25.16 -16.93
C ARG A 7 -39.56 24.96 -15.44
N ILE A 8 -38.76 25.78 -14.74
CA ILE A 8 -38.70 27.25 -14.55
C ILE A 8 -40.03 27.87 -14.07
N THR A 9 -40.02 28.26 -12.78
CA THR A 9 -40.75 29.36 -12.10
C THR A 9 -42.22 29.19 -11.69
N VAL A 10 -42.43 29.14 -10.36
CA VAL A 10 -43.50 29.87 -9.64
C VAL A 10 -42.87 30.60 -8.45
N LEU A 11 -43.21 31.89 -8.33
CA LEU A 11 -42.90 32.92 -7.32
C LEU A 11 -43.19 32.45 -5.87
N LEU A 12 -42.39 32.79 -4.83
CA LEU A 12 -42.11 34.06 -4.13
C LEU A 12 -43.22 34.56 -3.17
N MET A 13 -42.76 34.96 -1.97
CA MET A 13 -43.40 35.68 -0.82
C MET A 13 -44.08 34.78 0.23
N ALA A 14 -43.90 34.95 1.54
CA ALA A 14 -43.56 36.11 2.38
C ALA A 14 -42.69 35.66 3.59
N LEU A 15 -42.08 36.47 4.47
CA LEU A 15 -42.31 37.85 4.91
C LEU A 15 -41.03 38.28 5.67
N ALA A 16 -40.43 39.41 5.30
CA ALA A 16 -39.39 40.05 6.12
C ALA A 16 -40.07 41.00 7.12
N VAL A 17 -39.72 40.89 8.40
CA VAL A 17 -39.86 42.00 9.35
C VAL A 17 -38.54 42.16 10.09
N SER A 18 -37.98 43.33 9.88
CA SER A 18 -36.85 43.98 10.50
C SER A 18 -36.94 44.06 12.03
N VAL A 19 -35.82 43.80 12.71
CA VAL A 19 -35.52 44.51 13.97
C VAL A 19 -34.12 45.11 13.87
N THR A 20 -34.13 46.42 14.01
CA THR A 20 -33.04 47.38 13.99
C THR A 20 -32.03 47.19 15.11
N PHE A 21 -30.76 47.34 14.76
CA PHE A 21 -29.63 47.52 15.68
C PHE A 21 -29.61 48.98 16.16
N VAL A 22 -29.64 49.20 17.47
CA VAL A 22 -29.18 50.46 18.10
C VAL A 22 -28.19 50.07 19.21
N PRO A 23 -27.00 50.68 19.26
CA PRO A 23 -25.97 50.37 20.25
C PRO A 23 -26.13 51.25 21.48
N THR A 24 -25.86 50.69 22.67
CA THR A 24 -25.46 51.50 23.83
C THR A 24 -24.46 50.76 24.70
N VAL A 25 -23.53 51.57 25.21
CA VAL A 25 -22.22 51.29 25.78
C VAL A 25 -22.33 51.01 27.29
N GLY A 26 -21.43 50.17 27.84
CA GLY A 26 -21.31 50.02 29.30
C GLY A 26 -20.30 48.98 29.80
N SER A 27 -19.01 49.33 29.73
CA SER A 27 -17.91 49.04 30.68
C SER A 27 -17.68 47.65 31.35
N THR A 28 -16.47 47.13 31.07
CA THR A 28 -15.46 46.53 31.98
C THR A 28 -15.74 45.25 32.78
N ALA A 29 -14.96 44.18 32.53
CA ALA A 29 -13.98 43.62 33.48
C ALA A 29 -13.22 42.39 32.93
N ALA A 30 -11.88 42.50 32.98
CA ALA A 30 -10.85 41.49 33.26
C ALA A 30 -10.92 40.07 32.67
N TYR A 31 -10.04 39.81 31.70
CA TYR A 31 -9.41 38.52 31.44
C TYR A 31 -8.32 38.26 32.48
N ALA A 32 -8.40 37.13 33.20
CA ALA A 32 -7.28 36.55 33.94
C ALA A 32 -6.83 35.27 33.23
N ALA A 33 -5.62 35.31 32.67
CA ALA A 33 -4.90 34.14 32.19
C ALA A 33 -3.86 33.78 33.27
N GLU A 34 -3.94 32.56 33.80
CA GLU A 34 -2.97 32.05 34.75
C GLU A 34 -1.63 31.75 34.06
N ALA A 35 -0.57 32.25 34.70
CA ALA A 35 0.82 32.00 34.37
C ALA A 35 1.26 30.65 34.96
N VAL A 36 2.04 29.88 34.19
CA VAL A 36 2.87 28.80 34.73
C VAL A 36 4.32 29.26 34.64
N GLU A 37 4.90 29.49 35.81
CA GLU A 37 6.31 29.84 36.01
C GLU A 37 7.25 28.72 35.57
N SER A 38 8.27 29.09 34.83
CA SER A 38 9.48 28.31 34.61
C SER A 38 10.49 28.60 35.71
N GLN A 39 10.78 27.62 36.58
CA GLN A 39 11.96 27.67 37.44
C GLN A 39 13.12 26.85 36.85
N ALA A 40 14.29 27.45 36.96
CA ALA A 40 15.56 27.00 36.42
C ALA A 40 16.24 25.97 37.33
N LEU A 41 17.15 25.22 36.72
CA LEU A 41 18.11 24.30 37.32
C LEU A 41 19.18 25.04 38.14
N THR A 42 19.48 24.53 39.33
CA THR A 42 20.80 24.64 39.98
C THR A 42 21.21 23.29 40.56
N GLU A 43 22.53 23.11 40.63
CA GLU A 43 23.36 21.93 40.91
C GLU A 43 23.04 21.18 42.21
N ASP A 44 23.38 19.87 42.27
CA ASP A 44 24.28 19.36 43.32
C ASP A 44 24.82 17.94 43.03
N LEU A 45 26.01 17.71 43.59
CA LEU A 45 26.94 16.58 43.47
C LEU A 45 26.63 15.41 44.43
N ASN A 46 27.33 14.28 44.20
CA ASN A 46 27.60 13.14 45.11
C ASN A 46 26.43 12.17 45.40
N THR A 47 26.58 10.86 45.59
CA THR A 47 27.68 9.86 45.62
C THR A 47 27.01 8.47 45.71
N ASP A 48 27.73 7.42 45.28
CA ASP A 48 27.58 6.00 45.65
C ASP A 48 26.27 5.28 45.27
N GLY A 49 26.25 4.03 44.81
CA GLY A 49 27.29 3.03 44.63
C GLY A 49 26.62 1.70 44.26
N GLN A 50 27.38 0.85 43.53
CA GLN A 50 27.20 -0.60 43.35
C GLN A 50 25.92 -1.07 42.61
N SER A 51 25.92 -2.15 41.83
CA SER A 51 26.92 -3.01 41.20
C SER A 51 26.10 -4.01 40.38
N ASN A 52 26.46 -4.27 39.13
CA ASN A 52 26.83 -5.62 38.68
C ASN A 52 27.09 -5.62 37.18
N ALA A 53 28.34 -5.91 36.87
CA ALA A 53 28.83 -6.26 35.55
C ALA A 53 28.39 -7.67 35.19
N ALA A 54 28.14 -7.89 33.91
CA ALA A 54 28.64 -9.06 33.21
C ALA A 54 29.14 -8.58 31.84
N VAL A 55 30.45 -8.74 31.69
CA VAL A 55 31.28 -8.48 30.51
C VAL A 55 31.30 -9.76 29.68
N GLU A 56 31.33 -9.63 28.36
CA GLU A 56 32.23 -10.31 27.41
C GLU A 56 31.99 -9.65 26.03
N THR A 57 32.86 -8.73 25.58
CA THR A 57 34.05 -8.95 24.71
C THR A 57 33.67 -9.67 23.41
N ASP A 58 33.43 -9.00 22.27
CA ASP A 58 34.30 -8.10 21.48
C ASP A 58 35.36 -8.85 20.66
N LEU A 59 35.49 -8.40 19.40
CA LEU A 59 36.59 -8.63 18.44
C LEU A 59 36.60 -9.92 17.61
N ALA A 60 37.03 -9.94 16.35
CA ALA A 60 37.29 -8.94 15.30
C ALA A 60 37.84 -9.71 14.09
N ALA A 61 37.70 -9.09 12.90
CA ALA A 61 38.62 -9.18 11.75
C ALA A 61 38.70 -10.56 11.05
N ASP A 62 39.05 -10.71 9.78
CA ASP A 62 39.45 -9.86 8.64
C ASP A 62 39.15 -10.77 7.43
N GLY A 63 38.80 -10.33 6.23
CA GLY A 63 39.61 -9.48 5.39
C GLY A 63 39.75 -10.13 4.00
N GLN A 64 39.51 -9.29 2.99
CA GLN A 64 40.17 -9.26 1.67
C GLN A 64 39.81 -10.31 0.59
N GLU A 65 39.79 -10.00 -0.72
CA GLU A 65 40.05 -8.76 -1.47
C GLU A 65 39.56 -8.90 -2.94
N GLU A 66 39.34 -7.73 -3.56
CA GLU A 66 39.63 -7.39 -4.98
C GLU A 66 38.85 -8.06 -6.15
N THR A 67 38.54 -7.39 -7.28
CA THR A 67 39.04 -6.13 -7.85
C THR A 67 38.10 -5.58 -8.95
N ALA A 68 38.13 -4.24 -9.11
CA ALA A 68 38.16 -3.44 -10.35
C ALA A 68 36.96 -3.45 -11.34
N ALA A 69 36.62 -2.38 -12.07
CA ALA A 69 36.97 -0.96 -12.08
C ALA A 69 36.08 -0.24 -13.12
N ALA A 70 35.88 1.07 -12.92
CA ALA A 70 35.65 2.16 -13.90
C ALA A 70 34.42 2.10 -14.86
N ALA A 71 33.82 3.18 -15.37
CA ALA A 71 33.70 4.61 -15.08
C ALA A 71 32.69 5.20 -16.10
N SER A 72 32.03 6.33 -15.75
CA SER A 72 31.59 7.44 -16.65
C SER A 72 30.54 7.16 -17.75
N MET A 73 29.28 7.61 -17.64
CA MET A 73 28.70 8.96 -17.91
C MET A 73 28.36 9.30 -19.40
N ASN A 74 27.19 9.94 -19.55
CA ASN A 74 26.61 10.67 -20.71
C ASN A 74 26.15 9.84 -21.90
N GLY A 75 25.09 10.18 -22.65
CA GLY A 75 24.27 11.38 -22.74
C GLY A 75 23.33 11.24 -23.95
N SER A 76 22.32 12.11 -24.01
CA SER A 76 21.11 12.14 -24.82
C SER A 76 21.24 12.28 -26.35
N ALA A 77 20.22 11.72 -27.04
CA ALA A 77 19.36 12.26 -28.11
C ALA A 77 19.92 12.85 -29.42
N GLN A 78 19.34 12.43 -30.56
CA GLN A 78 18.64 13.24 -31.61
C GLN A 78 18.34 12.33 -32.83
N GLU A 79 17.08 12.20 -33.27
CA GLU A 79 16.34 12.92 -34.35
C GLU A 79 16.04 11.90 -35.48
N GLU A 80 14.77 11.66 -35.84
CA GLU A 80 14.00 12.32 -36.93
C GLU A 80 14.58 12.00 -38.33
N ILE A 81 13.87 11.72 -39.43
CA ILE A 81 12.46 11.85 -39.82
C ILE A 81 12.33 11.24 -41.24
N GLU A 82 11.13 10.72 -41.57
CA GLU A 82 10.51 10.63 -42.92
C GLU A 82 11.24 9.88 -44.08
N SER A 83 10.59 9.35 -45.11
CA SER A 83 9.26 9.58 -45.68
C SER A 83 8.87 8.44 -46.63
N GLU A 84 7.56 8.25 -46.70
CA GLU A 84 6.72 7.95 -47.88
C GLU A 84 6.91 6.63 -48.66
N SER A 85 5.91 5.73 -48.62
CA SER A 85 4.63 5.75 -49.38
C SER A 85 4.84 5.08 -50.76
N SER A 86 3.94 4.31 -51.36
CA SER A 86 2.55 3.96 -51.10
C SER A 86 2.10 2.94 -52.17
N ILE A 87 0.95 2.28 -51.93
CA ILE A 87 -0.06 1.85 -52.94
C ILE A 87 0.32 0.66 -53.86
N THR A 88 -0.51 -0.33 -54.22
CA THR A 88 -1.86 -0.86 -53.91
C THR A 88 -2.03 -2.14 -54.76
N ALA A 89 -2.93 -3.06 -54.34
CA ALA A 89 -3.87 -3.83 -55.20
C ALA A 89 -3.30 -4.75 -56.31
N ASP A 90 -3.94 -5.81 -56.80
CA ASP A 90 -5.09 -6.66 -56.47
C ASP A 90 -5.09 -7.77 -57.55
N ALA A 91 -5.76 -8.90 -57.26
CA ALA A 91 -6.40 -9.83 -58.18
C ALA A 91 -5.67 -10.50 -59.39
N SER A 92 -5.50 -11.82 -59.26
CA SER A 92 -5.94 -12.92 -60.16
C SER A 92 -5.89 -12.82 -61.70
N SER A 93 -5.35 -13.85 -62.36
CA SER A 93 -6.08 -14.95 -63.06
C SER A 93 -5.42 -15.44 -64.36
N GLU A 94 -5.35 -16.78 -64.51
CA GLU A 94 -5.41 -17.59 -65.76
C GLU A 94 -4.31 -17.41 -66.85
N ALA A 95 -4.04 -18.33 -67.79
CA ALA A 95 -4.01 -19.80 -67.95
C ALA A 95 -3.72 -20.06 -69.46
N ALA A 96 -3.09 -21.21 -69.80
CA ALA A 96 -2.99 -21.86 -71.13
C ALA A 96 -2.11 -21.14 -72.19
N ASP A 97 -1.49 -21.76 -73.22
CA ASP A 97 -1.53 -23.06 -73.92
C ASP A 97 -0.25 -23.11 -74.84
N VAL A 98 0.55 -24.18 -74.96
CA VAL A 98 0.52 -25.31 -75.95
C VAL A 98 1.40 -25.16 -77.24
N GLN A 99 1.99 -26.31 -77.65
CA GLN A 99 2.56 -26.76 -78.96
C GLN A 99 4.01 -26.37 -79.37
N SER A 100 4.83 -27.13 -80.13
CA SER A 100 5.03 -28.58 -80.47
C SER A 100 6.14 -28.70 -81.57
N GLU A 101 6.69 -29.93 -81.76
CA GLU A 101 7.35 -30.50 -82.99
C GLU A 101 8.75 -29.98 -83.42
N ASP A 102 9.66 -30.70 -84.11
CA ASP A 102 9.92 -32.11 -84.51
C ASP A 102 11.27 -32.11 -85.31
N GLY A 103 11.90 -33.27 -85.58
CA GLY A 103 12.83 -33.43 -86.73
C GLY A 103 14.09 -34.31 -86.55
N SER A 104 14.22 -35.33 -87.40
CA SER A 104 15.24 -36.40 -87.46
C SER A 104 16.16 -36.35 -88.72
N ASP A 105 17.22 -37.19 -88.70
CA ASP A 105 17.94 -37.89 -89.81
C ASP A 105 19.44 -37.57 -90.17
N ASN A 106 20.12 -38.69 -90.51
CA ASN A 106 21.55 -39.05 -90.82
C ASN A 106 21.97 -38.68 -92.29
N PRO A 107 23.12 -39.05 -92.97
CA PRO A 107 24.42 -39.73 -92.64
C PRO A 107 25.74 -39.25 -93.40
N SER A 108 26.89 -39.91 -93.10
CA SER A 108 28.06 -40.38 -93.94
C SER A 108 29.11 -39.52 -94.70
N GLU A 109 30.40 -39.73 -94.31
CA GLU A 109 31.68 -40.05 -95.04
C GLU A 109 32.66 -39.06 -95.77
N LEU A 110 33.95 -39.17 -95.33
CA LEU A 110 35.29 -39.17 -96.04
C LEU A 110 35.80 -37.88 -96.76
N SER A 111 37.07 -37.39 -96.71
CA SER A 111 38.40 -37.91 -96.31
C SER A 111 39.54 -36.83 -96.38
N VAL A 112 40.69 -37.14 -95.75
CA VAL A 112 42.12 -36.72 -95.96
C VAL A 112 42.74 -35.44 -95.33
N ALA A 113 43.55 -35.71 -94.30
CA ALA A 113 44.83 -35.16 -93.77
C ALA A 113 45.41 -33.77 -94.18
N VAL A 114 45.86 -32.97 -93.19
CA VAL A 114 47.27 -32.81 -92.71
C VAL A 114 47.39 -31.64 -91.70
N SER A 115 47.96 -31.95 -90.53
CA SER A 115 48.79 -31.15 -89.60
C SER A 115 48.51 -29.65 -89.37
N SER A 116 47.99 -29.30 -88.19
CA SER A 116 48.50 -28.24 -87.29
C SER A 116 47.62 -28.06 -86.04
N VAL A 117 48.26 -27.65 -84.94
CA VAL A 117 47.80 -27.56 -83.54
C VAL A 117 46.60 -26.61 -83.35
N VAL A 118 45.46 -27.10 -82.81
CA VAL A 118 44.34 -26.36 -82.15
C VAL A 118 43.51 -27.33 -81.25
N PRO A 119 42.58 -26.84 -80.39
CA PRO A 119 42.53 -27.03 -78.94
C PRO A 119 41.88 -28.35 -78.44
N ASP A 120 42.18 -28.80 -77.22
CA ASP A 120 41.43 -29.89 -76.57
C ASP A 120 39.94 -29.53 -76.50
N THR A 121 39.09 -30.33 -77.15
CA THR A 121 37.64 -30.38 -76.90
C THR A 121 37.41 -30.54 -75.39
N PRO A 122 36.62 -29.68 -74.73
CA PRO A 122 36.37 -29.84 -73.31
C PRO A 122 35.68 -31.18 -73.07
N VAL A 123 36.34 -32.07 -72.32
CA VAL A 123 35.73 -33.31 -71.84
C VAL A 123 34.66 -32.89 -70.84
N ILE A 124 33.40 -32.93 -71.27
CA ILE A 124 32.28 -32.63 -70.39
C ILE A 124 32.18 -33.77 -69.37
N LYS A 125 32.32 -33.46 -68.08
CA LYS A 125 32.30 -34.45 -66.99
C LYS A 125 30.87 -34.61 -66.45
N SER A 126 30.43 -35.85 -66.18
CA SER A 126 29.13 -36.08 -65.52
C SER A 126 29.22 -35.89 -64.00
N ILE A 127 28.26 -35.19 -63.43
CA ILE A 127 28.13 -34.92 -61.99
C ILE A 127 27.35 -36.00 -61.22
N ASP A 128 26.88 -37.07 -61.88
CA ASP A 128 26.03 -38.11 -61.25
C ASP A 128 26.70 -38.78 -60.02
N ASN A 129 28.04 -38.81 -60.02
CA ASN A 129 28.86 -39.36 -58.95
C ASN A 129 29.47 -38.29 -58.01
N ALA A 130 29.06 -37.03 -58.13
CA ALA A 130 29.54 -35.98 -57.24
C ALA A 130 29.12 -36.20 -55.78
N VAL A 131 29.98 -35.79 -54.86
CA VAL A 131 29.72 -35.78 -53.43
C VAL A 131 29.19 -34.41 -53.06
N VAL A 132 27.94 -34.37 -52.59
CA VAL A 132 27.28 -33.16 -52.10
C VAL A 132 27.25 -33.19 -50.58
N SER A 133 27.72 -32.12 -49.95
CA SER A 133 27.73 -31.94 -48.49
C SER A 133 27.17 -30.57 -48.10
N GLY A 134 26.80 -30.39 -46.83
CA GLY A 134 26.12 -29.17 -46.34
C GLY A 134 24.58 -29.26 -46.33
N VAL A 135 24.01 -30.38 -46.79
CA VAL A 135 22.58 -30.66 -46.75
C VAL A 135 22.23 -31.41 -45.46
N SER A 136 21.37 -30.84 -44.63
CA SER A 136 20.93 -31.42 -43.35
C SER A 136 19.41 -31.35 -43.19
N ASN A 137 18.84 -32.24 -42.38
CA ASN A 137 17.40 -32.21 -42.07
C ASN A 137 17.01 -30.88 -41.42
N GLN A 138 15.81 -30.39 -41.73
CA GLN A 138 15.35 -29.05 -41.35
C GLN A 138 14.04 -29.08 -40.58
N ILE A 139 13.79 -28.02 -39.81
CA ILE A 139 12.50 -27.75 -39.19
C ILE A 139 11.68 -26.85 -40.11
N CYS A 140 10.42 -27.22 -40.34
CA CYS A 140 9.47 -26.45 -41.14
C CYS A 140 9.28 -25.04 -40.56
N THR A 141 9.53 -24.03 -41.40
CA THR A 141 9.30 -22.61 -41.08
C THR A 141 8.03 -22.07 -41.73
N GLY A 142 7.37 -22.86 -42.59
CA GLY A 142 6.28 -22.41 -43.45
C GLY A 142 6.73 -21.65 -44.70
N LYS A 143 8.05 -21.56 -44.94
CA LYS A 143 8.66 -20.96 -46.14
C LYS A 143 9.57 -21.98 -46.85
N GLU A 144 9.94 -21.68 -48.09
CA GLU A 144 10.93 -22.46 -48.82
C GLU A 144 12.25 -22.56 -48.04
N ILE A 145 12.76 -23.78 -47.93
CA ILE A 145 14.07 -24.09 -47.37
C ILE A 145 15.06 -24.18 -48.52
N LYS A 146 16.09 -23.33 -48.47
CA LYS A 146 17.24 -23.33 -49.38
C LYS A 146 18.52 -23.28 -48.55
N PHE A 147 19.52 -24.09 -48.92
CA PHE A 147 20.81 -24.10 -48.26
C PHE A 147 21.68 -22.99 -48.88
N SER A 148 22.17 -22.07 -48.05
CA SER A 148 23.01 -20.95 -48.49
C SER A 148 24.46 -21.34 -48.78
N SER A 149 24.86 -22.56 -48.43
CA SER A 149 26.21 -23.08 -48.67
C SER A 149 26.17 -24.60 -48.74
N ILE A 150 26.12 -25.14 -49.96
CA ILE A 150 26.43 -26.54 -50.22
C ILE A 150 27.84 -26.65 -50.78
N THR A 151 28.46 -27.82 -50.65
CA THR A 151 29.75 -28.11 -51.27
C THR A 151 29.59 -29.32 -52.16
N VAL A 152 29.85 -29.13 -53.45
CA VAL A 152 29.78 -30.16 -54.49
C VAL A 152 31.19 -30.49 -54.95
N LYS A 153 31.59 -31.76 -54.84
CA LYS A 153 32.91 -32.22 -55.28
C LYS A 153 32.81 -33.37 -56.28
N LEU A 154 33.61 -33.31 -57.35
CA LEU A 154 33.77 -34.38 -58.33
C LEU A 154 35.27 -34.67 -58.53
N ASP A 155 35.67 -35.94 -58.41
CA ASP A 155 37.07 -36.38 -58.55
C ASP A 155 38.11 -35.62 -57.70
N GLY A 156 37.69 -35.07 -56.56
CA GLY A 156 38.55 -34.30 -55.64
C GLY A 156 38.51 -32.79 -55.84
N GLU A 157 38.00 -32.31 -56.98
CA GLU A 157 37.83 -30.88 -57.28
C GLU A 157 36.52 -30.34 -56.69
N THR A 158 36.54 -29.08 -56.24
CA THR A 158 35.35 -28.38 -55.73
C THR A 158 34.72 -27.57 -56.85
N LEU A 159 33.44 -27.82 -57.12
CA LEU A 159 32.70 -27.16 -58.19
C LEU A 159 32.08 -25.85 -57.70
N THR A 160 31.85 -24.91 -58.63
CA THR A 160 31.30 -23.57 -58.37
C THR A 160 29.84 -23.47 -58.84
N GLU A 161 28.93 -23.05 -57.97
CA GLU A 161 27.52 -22.80 -58.32
C GLU A 161 27.39 -21.67 -59.35
N ASP A 162 26.41 -21.75 -60.24
CA ASP A 162 26.15 -20.85 -61.39
C ASP A 162 27.27 -20.84 -62.47
N VAL A 163 28.32 -21.65 -62.30
CA VAL A 163 29.40 -21.84 -63.28
C VAL A 163 29.49 -23.29 -63.73
N ASP A 164 29.58 -24.21 -62.78
CA ASP A 164 29.74 -25.65 -63.00
C ASP A 164 28.44 -26.43 -62.75
N TYR A 165 27.53 -25.88 -61.92
CA TYR A 165 26.22 -26.47 -61.64
C TYR A 165 25.20 -25.43 -61.21
N GLU A 166 23.91 -25.76 -61.35
CA GLU A 166 22.78 -25.03 -60.76
C GLU A 166 22.07 -25.90 -59.72
N VAL A 167 21.37 -25.28 -58.76
CA VAL A 167 20.63 -25.99 -57.71
C VAL A 167 19.14 -25.72 -57.81
N SER A 168 18.36 -26.80 -57.85
CA SER A 168 16.89 -26.76 -57.77
C SER A 168 16.37 -27.55 -56.58
N TYR A 169 15.17 -27.22 -56.11
CA TYR A 169 14.54 -27.82 -54.94
C TYR A 169 13.14 -28.33 -55.26
N LEU A 170 12.77 -29.48 -54.67
CA LEU A 170 11.44 -30.06 -54.75
C LEU A 170 10.92 -30.37 -53.34
N ASN A 171 9.63 -30.09 -53.11
CA ASN A 171 8.93 -30.34 -51.83
C ASN A 171 9.57 -29.67 -50.59
N ASN A 172 10.19 -28.50 -50.76
CA ASN A 172 11.04 -27.85 -49.74
C ASN A 172 10.31 -26.84 -48.83
N ILE A 173 8.98 -26.92 -48.70
CA ILE A 173 8.20 -26.01 -47.83
C ILE A 173 7.62 -26.74 -46.62
N GLY A 174 6.93 -27.86 -46.87
CA GLY A 174 6.20 -28.60 -45.84
C GLY A 174 6.98 -29.80 -45.30
N PRO A 175 6.51 -30.42 -44.20
CA PRO A 175 7.11 -31.63 -43.67
C PRO A 175 7.04 -32.81 -44.66
N GLY A 176 8.12 -33.59 -44.74
CA GLY A 176 8.25 -34.69 -45.68
C GLY A 176 9.69 -34.89 -46.15
N THR A 177 9.87 -35.70 -47.19
CA THR A 177 11.15 -35.81 -47.90
C THR A 177 11.19 -34.73 -48.98
N ALA A 178 12.09 -33.77 -48.81
CA ALA A 178 12.43 -32.77 -49.81
C ALA A 178 13.69 -33.20 -50.56
N GLN A 179 13.86 -32.71 -51.77
CA GLN A 179 15.01 -33.04 -52.61
C GLN A 179 15.69 -31.76 -53.08
N LEU A 180 17.01 -31.75 -52.98
CA LEU A 180 17.90 -30.81 -53.65
C LEU A 180 18.50 -31.52 -54.86
N THR A 181 18.42 -30.92 -56.03
CA THR A 181 19.02 -31.45 -57.26
C THR A 181 20.10 -30.49 -57.75
N VAL A 182 21.34 -30.99 -57.81
CA VAL A 182 22.49 -30.33 -58.42
C VAL A 182 22.53 -30.75 -59.89
N LEU A 183 22.33 -29.81 -60.81
CA LEU A 183 22.36 -30.04 -62.26
C LEU A 183 23.67 -29.49 -62.83
N GLY A 184 24.47 -30.32 -63.51
CA GLY A 184 25.71 -29.87 -64.13
C GLY A 184 25.45 -28.91 -65.29
N ILE A 185 26.20 -27.81 -65.34
CA ILE A 185 26.16 -26.82 -66.43
C ILE A 185 27.59 -26.47 -66.90
N GLY A 186 27.70 -25.74 -68.01
CA GLY A 186 29.00 -25.36 -68.58
C GLY A 186 29.81 -26.59 -69.05
N ASN A 187 30.91 -26.88 -68.35
CA ASN A 187 31.78 -28.04 -68.64
C ASN A 187 31.31 -29.34 -67.95
N TYR A 188 30.16 -29.32 -67.28
CA TYR A 188 29.60 -30.49 -66.59
C TYR A 188 28.19 -30.83 -67.11
N THR A 189 27.84 -32.11 -67.03
CA THR A 189 26.49 -32.64 -67.38
C THR A 189 25.99 -33.59 -66.30
N GLY A 190 24.80 -34.15 -66.46
CA GLY A 190 24.20 -35.06 -65.48
C GLY A 190 23.61 -34.32 -64.29
N GLN A 191 23.09 -35.08 -63.31
CA GLN A 191 22.48 -34.50 -62.12
C GLN A 191 22.70 -35.36 -60.88
N LYS A 192 22.83 -34.70 -59.72
CA LYS A 192 22.89 -35.35 -58.41
C LYS A 192 21.74 -34.89 -57.53
N ALA A 193 20.85 -35.81 -57.21
CA ALA A 193 19.79 -35.61 -56.22
C ALA A 193 20.27 -35.95 -54.81
N VAL A 194 19.90 -35.12 -53.84
CA VAL A 194 20.15 -35.30 -52.41
C VAL A 194 18.85 -35.08 -51.65
N ASP A 195 18.37 -36.13 -50.99
CA ASP A 195 17.17 -36.05 -50.17
C ASP A 195 17.49 -35.53 -48.77
N PHE A 196 16.62 -34.68 -48.23
CA PHE A 196 16.64 -34.24 -46.84
C PHE A 196 15.23 -34.25 -46.25
N LYS A 197 15.12 -34.44 -44.93
CA LYS A 197 13.82 -34.45 -44.24
C LYS A 197 13.50 -33.07 -43.69
N ILE A 198 12.26 -32.64 -43.89
CA ILE A 198 11.65 -31.51 -43.20
C ILE A 198 10.68 -32.07 -42.16
N THR A 199 10.83 -31.68 -40.90
CA THR A 199 9.90 -32.04 -39.82
C THR A 199 9.26 -30.81 -39.20
N CYS A 200 8.08 -30.95 -38.61
CA CYS A 200 7.51 -29.92 -37.76
C CYS A 200 8.32 -29.78 -36.47
N ALA A 201 8.38 -28.57 -35.94
CA ALA A 201 8.87 -28.36 -34.58
C ALA A 201 8.03 -29.15 -33.57
N MET A 202 8.65 -29.65 -32.50
CA MET A 202 7.94 -30.38 -31.45
C MET A 202 6.94 -29.44 -30.74
N PRO A 203 5.62 -29.68 -30.80
CA PRO A 203 4.66 -28.87 -30.08
C PRO A 203 4.71 -29.20 -28.58
N VAL A 204 4.44 -28.20 -27.74
CA VAL A 204 4.33 -28.32 -26.28
C VAL A 204 3.10 -27.58 -25.78
N PHE A 205 2.53 -28.03 -24.67
CA PHE A 205 1.40 -27.32 -24.05
C PHE A 205 1.88 -25.99 -23.44
N ASN A 206 1.24 -24.87 -23.82
CA ASN A 206 1.42 -23.61 -23.11
C ASN A 206 0.73 -23.67 -21.74
N THR A 207 -0.45 -24.32 -21.67
CA THR A 207 -1.22 -24.45 -20.43
C THR A 207 -1.95 -25.79 -20.38
N ILE A 208 -2.02 -26.36 -19.17
CA ILE A 208 -2.92 -27.45 -18.80
C ILE A 208 -3.68 -26.96 -17.57
N THR A 209 -4.93 -26.54 -17.76
CA THR A 209 -5.72 -25.87 -16.71
C THR A 209 -6.88 -26.73 -16.27
N ASN A 210 -7.04 -26.91 -14.96
CA ASN A 210 -8.18 -27.58 -14.37
C ASN A 210 -9.44 -26.70 -14.53
N THR A 211 -10.52 -27.28 -15.04
CA THR A 211 -11.84 -26.66 -15.19
C THR A 211 -12.86 -27.47 -14.39
N GLY A 212 -14.05 -26.91 -14.12
CA GLY A 212 -15.12 -27.65 -13.42
C GLY A 212 -15.57 -28.93 -14.14
N SER A 213 -15.21 -29.13 -15.41
CA SER A 213 -15.63 -30.28 -16.23
C SER A 213 -14.47 -31.07 -16.83
N GLY A 214 -13.21 -30.78 -16.46
CA GLY A 214 -12.04 -31.50 -16.98
C GLY A 214 -10.79 -30.65 -17.19
N PHE A 215 -9.84 -31.09 -18.02
CA PHE A 215 -8.61 -30.34 -18.33
C PHE A 215 -8.68 -29.59 -19.65
N GLN A 216 -8.47 -28.28 -19.61
CA GLN A 216 -8.25 -27.47 -20.80
C GLN A 216 -6.76 -27.50 -21.17
N LEU A 217 -6.46 -28.12 -22.31
CA LEU A 217 -5.14 -28.21 -22.94
C LEU A 217 -5.02 -27.13 -24.03
N LYS A 218 -3.92 -26.38 -24.06
CA LYS A 218 -3.63 -25.39 -25.12
C LYS A 218 -2.17 -25.41 -25.55
N TRP A 219 -1.90 -25.30 -26.84
CA TRP A 219 -0.56 -25.22 -27.45
C TRP A 219 -0.51 -24.17 -28.57
N THR A 220 0.68 -23.84 -29.06
CA THR A 220 0.85 -22.91 -30.18
C THR A 220 0.77 -23.64 -31.52
N SER A 221 0.20 -23.01 -32.55
CA SER A 221 0.21 -23.56 -33.91
C SER A 221 1.63 -23.72 -34.46
N VAL A 222 1.94 -24.89 -35.01
CA VAL A 222 3.25 -25.21 -35.60
C VAL A 222 3.18 -25.13 -37.13
N PRO A 223 4.09 -24.40 -37.81
CA PRO A 223 4.16 -24.37 -39.26
C PRO A 223 4.28 -25.77 -39.89
N GLY A 224 3.48 -26.03 -40.91
CA GLY A 224 3.43 -27.34 -41.60
C GLY A 224 2.57 -28.41 -40.93
N ALA A 225 2.07 -28.18 -39.71
CA ALA A 225 1.14 -29.11 -39.08
C ALA A 225 -0.26 -28.97 -39.68
N VAL A 226 -0.82 -30.06 -40.20
CA VAL A 226 -2.20 -30.11 -40.72
C VAL A 226 -3.18 -30.40 -39.59
N LYS A 227 -2.79 -31.27 -38.65
CA LYS A 227 -3.54 -31.60 -37.44
C LYS A 227 -2.58 -31.84 -36.27
N TYR A 228 -3.15 -32.01 -35.09
CA TYR A 228 -2.44 -32.41 -33.89
C TYR A 228 -2.99 -33.70 -33.33
N ARG A 229 -2.12 -34.54 -32.77
CA ARG A 229 -2.50 -35.72 -31.98
C ARG A 229 -2.23 -35.46 -30.52
N ILE A 230 -3.23 -35.58 -29.67
CA ILE A 230 -3.03 -35.53 -28.21
C ILE A 230 -2.90 -36.95 -27.68
N PHE A 231 -1.93 -37.15 -26.82
CA PHE A 231 -1.75 -38.37 -26.05
C PHE A 231 -2.03 -38.10 -24.57
N LYS A 232 -2.51 -39.12 -23.87
CA LYS A 232 -2.80 -39.09 -22.43
C LYS A 232 -2.26 -40.37 -21.80
N LYS A 233 -1.66 -40.27 -20.63
CA LYS A 233 -1.37 -41.40 -19.75
C LYS A 233 -2.00 -41.18 -18.39
N THR A 234 -2.39 -42.26 -17.72
CA THR A 234 -2.94 -42.24 -16.36
C THR A 234 -1.92 -42.86 -15.41
N GLY A 235 -1.58 -42.16 -14.32
CA GLY A 235 -0.56 -42.58 -13.38
C GLY A 235 0.79 -42.87 -14.04
N ASN A 236 1.35 -44.04 -13.78
CA ASN A 236 2.62 -44.52 -14.36
C ASN A 236 2.44 -45.32 -15.68
N GLY A 237 1.24 -45.28 -16.29
CA GLY A 237 0.96 -45.98 -17.54
C GLY A 237 1.67 -45.39 -18.76
N THR A 238 1.44 -45.99 -19.93
CA THR A 238 1.97 -45.52 -21.22
C THR A 238 1.06 -44.44 -21.83
N LEU A 239 1.66 -43.57 -22.65
CA LEU A 239 0.90 -42.59 -23.44
C LEU A 239 0.04 -43.32 -24.48
N VAL A 240 -1.27 -43.16 -24.40
CA VAL A 240 -2.23 -43.64 -25.40
C VAL A 240 -2.82 -42.45 -26.16
N LYS A 241 -3.18 -42.68 -27.42
CA LYS A 241 -3.85 -41.65 -28.24
C LYS A 241 -5.17 -41.26 -27.57
N LEU A 242 -5.32 -39.96 -27.28
CA LEU A 242 -6.56 -39.38 -26.77
C LEU A 242 -7.47 -38.92 -27.92
N THR A 243 -6.94 -38.10 -28.82
CA THR A 243 -7.70 -37.60 -29.98
C THR A 243 -6.78 -36.98 -31.05
N ASP A 244 -7.32 -36.76 -32.25
CA ASP A 244 -6.72 -35.90 -33.27
C ASP A 244 -7.60 -34.65 -33.46
N THR A 245 -7.00 -33.47 -33.64
CA THR A 245 -7.74 -32.21 -33.81
C THR A 245 -7.00 -31.22 -34.71
N THR A 246 -7.73 -30.36 -35.42
CA THR A 246 -7.16 -29.21 -36.15
C THR A 246 -7.00 -27.98 -35.27
N ASN A 247 -7.65 -27.95 -34.10
CA ASN A 247 -7.58 -26.83 -33.16
C ASN A 247 -6.25 -26.87 -32.38
N THR A 248 -5.85 -25.73 -31.84
CA THR A 248 -4.70 -25.60 -30.93
C THR A 248 -5.09 -25.70 -29.45
N GLN A 249 -6.27 -26.26 -29.19
CA GLN A 249 -6.79 -26.49 -27.84
C GLN A 249 -7.74 -27.68 -27.80
N TYR A 250 -7.81 -28.34 -26.65
CA TYR A 250 -8.69 -29.48 -26.40
C TYR A 250 -9.15 -29.52 -24.94
N LEU A 251 -10.43 -29.82 -24.70
CA LEU A 251 -10.97 -30.03 -23.36
C LEU A 251 -11.16 -31.54 -23.11
N ASP A 252 -10.32 -32.11 -22.24
CA ASP A 252 -10.46 -33.50 -21.81
C ASP A 252 -11.43 -33.59 -20.63
N THR A 253 -12.66 -33.99 -20.91
CA THR A 253 -13.72 -34.18 -19.92
C THR A 253 -13.72 -35.57 -19.29
N ALA A 254 -12.96 -36.53 -19.85
CA ALA A 254 -12.89 -37.91 -19.38
C ALA A 254 -11.79 -38.07 -18.32
N VAL A 255 -11.87 -37.24 -17.27
CA VAL A 255 -10.90 -37.18 -16.17
C VAL A 255 -11.59 -37.37 -14.83
N GLU A 256 -10.89 -38.02 -13.90
CA GLU A 256 -11.41 -38.39 -12.60
C GLU A 256 -10.68 -37.63 -11.50
N SER A 257 -11.44 -37.15 -10.51
CA SER A 257 -10.88 -36.36 -9.41
C SER A 257 -9.89 -37.18 -8.58
N GLY A 258 -8.72 -36.60 -8.31
CA GLY A 258 -7.63 -37.25 -7.58
C GLY A 258 -6.73 -38.12 -8.44
N VAL A 259 -7.04 -38.31 -9.73
CA VAL A 259 -6.19 -39.08 -10.65
C VAL A 259 -5.12 -38.18 -11.28
N LYS A 260 -3.90 -38.71 -11.33
CA LYS A 260 -2.76 -38.08 -12.02
C LYS A 260 -2.77 -38.49 -13.48
N TYR A 261 -2.63 -37.51 -14.35
CA TYR A 261 -2.50 -37.68 -15.79
C TYR A 261 -1.20 -37.06 -16.27
N ALA A 262 -0.75 -37.45 -17.46
CA ALA A 262 0.19 -36.63 -18.22
C ALA A 262 -0.23 -36.59 -19.69
N TYR A 263 0.04 -35.47 -20.34
CA TYR A 263 -0.37 -35.23 -21.72
C TYR A 263 0.83 -34.98 -22.61
N SER A 264 0.73 -35.37 -23.88
CA SER A 264 1.70 -34.99 -24.91
C SER A 264 0.98 -34.60 -26.19
N VAL A 265 1.63 -33.83 -27.07
CA VAL A 265 1.07 -33.38 -28.35
C VAL A 265 2.03 -33.60 -29.51
N CYS A 266 1.44 -34.13 -30.58
CA CYS A 266 1.89 -34.44 -31.93
C CYS A 266 1.64 -33.44 -33.05
N CYS A 267 2.52 -33.17 -34.02
CA CYS A 267 2.08 -32.66 -35.34
C CYS A 267 1.78 -33.82 -36.31
N LEU A 268 0.71 -33.70 -37.08
CA LEU A 268 0.31 -34.65 -38.11
C LEU A 268 0.22 -34.01 -39.50
N ASP A 269 0.51 -34.80 -40.54
CA ASP A 269 0.19 -34.47 -41.93
C ASP A 269 -1.27 -34.77 -42.31
N ALA A 270 -1.65 -34.50 -43.57
CA ALA A 270 -2.99 -34.77 -44.08
C ALA A 270 -3.38 -36.27 -44.10
N LYS A 271 -2.38 -37.17 -44.11
CA LYS A 271 -2.54 -38.63 -44.07
C LYS A 271 -2.56 -39.18 -42.62
N ASN A 272 -2.49 -38.29 -41.62
CA ASN A 272 -2.39 -38.58 -40.18
C ASN A 272 -1.08 -39.27 -39.76
N ASN A 273 -0.02 -39.15 -40.55
CA ASN A 273 1.33 -39.54 -40.15
C ASN A 273 1.91 -38.50 -39.20
N ILE A 274 2.72 -38.95 -38.24
CA ILE A 274 3.42 -38.06 -37.31
C ILE A 274 4.58 -37.40 -38.06
N VAL A 275 4.62 -36.07 -38.04
CA VAL A 275 5.64 -35.26 -38.72
C VAL A 275 6.47 -34.37 -37.77
N SER A 276 6.29 -34.52 -36.46
CA SER A 276 7.17 -33.93 -35.43
C SER A 276 7.60 -34.99 -34.43
N GLU A 277 8.68 -34.70 -33.68
CA GLU A 277 8.90 -35.33 -32.38
C GLU A 277 7.80 -34.95 -31.38
N TYR A 278 7.75 -35.64 -30.24
CA TYR A 278 6.89 -35.29 -29.10
C TYR A 278 7.45 -35.79 -27.78
N ASP A 279 7.00 -35.19 -26.68
CA ASP A 279 7.41 -35.60 -25.34
C ASP A 279 6.83 -36.98 -25.00
N HIS A 280 7.67 -38.02 -25.03
CA HIS A 280 7.29 -39.39 -24.69
C HIS A 280 7.05 -39.61 -23.19
N THR A 281 7.46 -38.68 -22.33
CA THR A 281 7.19 -38.72 -20.89
C THR A 281 5.85 -38.07 -20.56
N GLY A 282 5.49 -37.00 -21.27
CA GLY A 282 4.26 -36.24 -21.10
C GLY A 282 4.34 -35.22 -19.94
N THR A 283 3.67 -34.09 -20.13
CA THR A 283 3.56 -33.03 -19.12
C THR A 283 2.55 -33.44 -18.03
N PRO A 284 2.95 -33.55 -16.75
CA PRO A 284 2.10 -34.05 -15.68
C PRO A 284 1.02 -33.02 -15.26
N ALA A 285 -0.18 -33.52 -14.95
CA ALA A 285 -1.30 -32.75 -14.41
C ALA A 285 -2.14 -33.60 -13.45
N SER A 286 -2.65 -33.03 -12.36
CA SER A 286 -3.53 -33.72 -11.40
C SER A 286 -4.91 -33.07 -11.37
N TYR A 287 -5.96 -33.85 -11.63
CA TYR A 287 -7.32 -33.30 -11.69
C TYR A 287 -7.93 -33.29 -10.28
N THR A 288 -8.64 -32.23 -9.93
CA THR A 288 -9.38 -32.15 -8.67
C THR A 288 -10.68 -31.40 -8.92
N ILE A 289 -11.81 -32.03 -8.59
CA ILE A 289 -13.11 -31.37 -8.65
C ILE A 289 -13.14 -30.26 -7.57
N ALA A 290 -13.24 -29.01 -8.02
CA ALA A 290 -13.43 -27.87 -7.14
C ALA A 290 -14.93 -27.65 -6.87
N LEU A 291 -15.35 -27.90 -5.62
CA LEU A 291 -16.72 -27.61 -5.18
C LEU A 291 -16.75 -26.23 -4.51
N GLY A 292 -17.66 -25.38 -4.98
CA GLY A 292 -17.94 -24.10 -4.32
C GLY A 292 -18.49 -24.28 -2.89
N PRO A 293 -18.52 -23.21 -2.08
CA PRO A 293 -19.12 -23.27 -0.75
C PRO A 293 -20.61 -23.59 -0.85
N GLY A 294 -21.13 -24.34 0.13
CA GLY A 294 -22.56 -24.54 0.30
C GLY A 294 -23.33 -23.22 0.37
N ARG A 295 -24.61 -23.22 -0.02
CA ARG A 295 -25.46 -22.02 0.01
C ARG A 295 -26.85 -22.37 0.52
N ILE A 296 -27.16 -21.97 1.75
CA ILE A 296 -28.51 -22.08 2.31
C ILE A 296 -29.35 -20.97 1.65
N SER A 297 -30.46 -21.35 1.01
CA SER A 297 -31.39 -20.41 0.38
C SER A 297 -32.50 -19.97 1.34
N GLN A 298 -32.94 -20.86 2.23
CA GLN A 298 -34.00 -20.57 3.18
C GLN A 298 -33.94 -21.51 4.38
N VAL A 299 -34.32 -21.01 5.55
CA VAL A 299 -34.69 -21.85 6.70
C VAL A 299 -36.10 -21.47 7.11
N THR A 300 -36.98 -22.46 7.23
CA THR A 300 -38.35 -22.29 7.74
C THR A 300 -38.50 -23.07 9.04
N SER A 301 -39.16 -22.48 10.03
CA SER A 301 -39.30 -23.07 11.37
C SER A 301 -40.76 -23.42 11.64
N GLY A 302 -40.99 -24.52 12.34
CA GLY A 302 -42.30 -24.98 12.81
C GLY A 302 -42.24 -25.53 14.24
N ARG A 303 -43.35 -26.09 14.74
CA ARG A 303 -43.43 -26.57 16.12
C ARG A 303 -42.50 -27.77 16.37
N LEU A 304 -41.39 -27.55 17.08
CA LEU A 304 -40.30 -28.53 17.32
C LEU A 304 -39.74 -29.11 16.01
N ASN A 305 -39.78 -28.33 14.93
CA ASN A 305 -39.23 -28.74 13.64
C ASN A 305 -38.69 -27.55 12.86
N PHE A 306 -37.79 -27.80 11.92
CA PHE A 306 -37.34 -26.80 10.97
C PHE A 306 -36.91 -27.46 9.67
N LYS A 307 -37.04 -26.70 8.58
CA LYS A 307 -36.65 -27.11 7.24
C LYS A 307 -35.55 -26.20 6.72
N ILE A 308 -34.50 -26.81 6.21
CA ILE A 308 -33.36 -26.16 5.58
C ILE A 308 -33.49 -26.37 4.08
N THR A 309 -33.51 -25.30 3.29
CA THR A 309 -33.46 -25.33 1.82
C THR A 309 -32.15 -24.72 1.35
N TYR A 310 -31.52 -25.30 0.32
CA TYR A 310 -30.21 -24.86 -0.18
C TYR A 310 -30.11 -24.93 -1.70
N GLN A 311 -29.15 -24.19 -2.26
CA GLN A 311 -28.94 -24.11 -3.71
C GLN A 311 -28.09 -25.28 -4.22
N LYS A 312 -28.41 -25.75 -5.44
CA LYS A 312 -27.64 -26.80 -6.10
C LYS A 312 -26.29 -26.27 -6.57
N ILE A 313 -25.22 -27.03 -6.31
CA ILE A 313 -23.86 -26.74 -6.74
C ILE A 313 -23.50 -27.65 -7.92
N ALA A 314 -22.92 -27.07 -8.97
CA ALA A 314 -22.46 -27.82 -10.13
C ALA A 314 -21.43 -28.89 -9.72
N ASN A 315 -21.54 -30.08 -10.31
CA ASN A 315 -20.65 -31.24 -10.07
C ASN A 315 -20.70 -31.84 -8.65
N ALA A 316 -21.60 -31.36 -7.78
CA ALA A 316 -21.85 -32.00 -6.49
C ALA A 316 -22.53 -33.37 -6.70
N GLN A 317 -22.00 -34.41 -6.05
CA GLN A 317 -22.61 -35.74 -6.01
C GLN A 317 -23.50 -35.94 -4.77
N GLY A 318 -23.48 -34.99 -3.84
CA GLY A 318 -24.41 -34.90 -2.72
C GLY A 318 -24.07 -33.74 -1.80
N TYR A 319 -24.80 -33.66 -0.69
CA TYR A 319 -24.66 -32.61 0.31
C TYR A 319 -24.52 -33.18 1.70
N GLU A 320 -23.68 -32.55 2.51
CA GLU A 320 -23.65 -32.75 3.94
C GLU A 320 -24.24 -31.52 4.62
N ILE A 321 -25.18 -31.76 5.52
CA ILE A 321 -25.83 -30.74 6.34
C ILE A 321 -25.49 -31.05 7.78
N ARG A 322 -25.08 -30.03 8.52
CA ARG A 322 -24.89 -30.13 9.97
C ARG A 322 -25.71 -29.08 10.70
N TYR A 323 -26.23 -29.46 11.86
CA TYR A 323 -26.95 -28.54 12.74
C TYR A 323 -26.61 -28.81 14.21
N SER A 324 -26.40 -27.76 14.99
CA SER A 324 -26.06 -27.84 16.42
C SER A 324 -26.71 -26.74 17.25
N LEU A 325 -27.01 -27.01 18.52
CA LEU A 325 -27.37 -25.97 19.51
C LEU A 325 -26.14 -25.16 19.94
N ASN A 326 -24.93 -25.68 19.71
CA ASN A 326 -23.69 -25.03 20.11
C ASN A 326 -23.16 -24.13 18.98
N PRO A 327 -22.80 -22.86 19.27
CA PRO A 327 -22.31 -21.92 18.27
C PRO A 327 -21.04 -22.39 17.56
N ASP A 328 -20.15 -23.11 18.23
CA ASP A 328 -18.91 -23.64 17.64
C ASP A 328 -19.14 -24.87 16.74
N MET A 329 -20.41 -25.29 16.56
CA MET A 329 -20.82 -26.51 15.86
C MET A 329 -20.34 -27.80 16.54
N SER A 330 -19.87 -27.76 17.79
CA SER A 330 -19.59 -28.96 18.58
C SER A 330 -20.87 -29.76 18.79
N GLY A 331 -20.76 -31.09 18.83
CA GLY A 331 -21.91 -31.99 18.99
C GLY A 331 -22.96 -31.91 17.88
N SER A 332 -22.61 -31.37 16.69
CA SER A 332 -23.55 -31.26 15.57
C SER A 332 -24.15 -32.61 15.18
N ALA A 333 -25.45 -32.61 14.93
CA ALA A 333 -26.09 -33.66 14.15
C ALA A 333 -25.78 -33.43 12.66
N THR A 334 -25.46 -34.51 11.94
CA THR A 334 -25.06 -34.45 10.53
C THR A 334 -25.94 -35.36 9.68
N LYS A 335 -26.31 -34.90 8.48
CA LYS A 335 -27.07 -35.65 7.47
C LYS A 335 -26.41 -35.54 6.10
N ILE A 336 -26.31 -36.68 5.43
CA ILE A 336 -25.82 -36.82 4.06
C ILE A 336 -27.03 -37.03 3.15
N LEU A 337 -27.13 -36.21 2.11
CA LEU A 337 -28.21 -36.23 1.13
C LEU A 337 -27.64 -36.38 -0.28
N ASP A 338 -28.42 -36.94 -1.20
CA ASP A 338 -28.02 -37.11 -2.59
C ASP A 338 -27.94 -35.79 -3.38
N ALA A 339 -27.45 -35.85 -4.62
CA ALA A 339 -27.25 -34.68 -5.48
C ALA A 339 -28.55 -33.96 -5.90
N ASN A 340 -29.71 -34.62 -5.78
CA ASN A 340 -30.99 -34.10 -6.26
C ASN A 340 -31.84 -33.52 -5.13
N THR A 341 -31.53 -33.86 -3.89
CA THR A 341 -32.18 -33.31 -2.70
C THR A 341 -31.69 -31.89 -2.45
N THR A 342 -32.63 -30.94 -2.31
CA THR A 342 -32.36 -29.51 -2.07
C THR A 342 -32.92 -29.00 -0.75
N SER A 343 -33.42 -29.91 0.11
CA SER A 343 -33.87 -29.55 1.44
C SER A 343 -33.74 -30.69 2.46
N LEU A 344 -33.62 -30.33 3.73
CA LEU A 344 -33.70 -31.24 4.88
C LEU A 344 -34.80 -30.78 5.84
N ASP A 345 -35.73 -31.67 6.14
CA ASP A 345 -36.73 -31.50 7.20
C ASP A 345 -36.24 -32.16 8.50
N VAL A 346 -36.17 -31.39 9.59
CA VAL A 346 -35.81 -31.86 10.94
C VAL A 346 -37.06 -31.83 11.80
N THR A 347 -37.62 -32.99 12.16
CA THR A 347 -39.02 -33.10 12.67
C THR A 347 -39.19 -33.32 14.16
N SER A 348 -38.11 -33.33 14.95
CA SER A 348 -38.13 -33.51 16.43
C SER A 348 -36.97 -32.76 17.09
N ALA A 349 -36.87 -31.47 16.80
CA ALA A 349 -35.81 -30.59 17.28
C ALA A 349 -36.00 -30.27 18.78
N GLN A 350 -34.91 -30.23 19.57
CA GLN A 350 -34.97 -29.75 20.97
C GLN A 350 -35.25 -28.24 21.00
N GLU A 351 -35.60 -27.66 22.15
CA GLU A 351 -35.81 -26.22 22.30
C GLU A 351 -34.47 -25.43 22.24
N GLY A 352 -34.42 -24.22 21.65
CA GLY A 352 -33.18 -23.44 21.47
C GLY A 352 -32.95 -22.80 20.09
N ILE A 353 -31.69 -22.55 19.74
CA ILE A 353 -31.29 -21.98 18.45
C ILE A 353 -30.32 -22.97 17.80
N TYR A 354 -30.68 -23.51 16.64
CA TYR A 354 -29.80 -24.37 15.85
C TYR A 354 -28.97 -23.50 14.90
N PHE A 355 -27.67 -23.70 14.93
CA PHE A 355 -26.74 -23.25 13.91
C PHE A 355 -26.67 -24.30 12.82
N VAL A 356 -26.89 -23.90 11.57
CA VAL A 356 -27.01 -24.80 10.42
C VAL A 356 -25.98 -24.43 9.36
N GLN A 357 -25.35 -25.45 8.79
CA GLN A 357 -24.50 -25.30 7.61
C GLN A 357 -24.73 -26.44 6.62
N VAL A 358 -24.50 -26.14 5.34
CA VAL A 358 -24.49 -27.13 4.26
C VAL A 358 -23.16 -27.06 3.50
N ARG A 359 -22.66 -28.18 3.00
CA ARG A 359 -21.57 -28.23 2.01
C ARG A 359 -21.85 -29.29 0.96
N ALA A 360 -21.37 -29.06 -0.26
CA ALA A 360 -21.38 -30.09 -1.29
C ALA A 360 -20.24 -31.09 -1.08
N PHE A 361 -20.42 -32.31 -1.55
CA PHE A 361 -19.33 -33.27 -1.70
C PHE A 361 -19.36 -33.94 -3.08
N ALA A 362 -18.22 -34.48 -3.46
CA ALA A 362 -18.01 -35.42 -4.57
C ALA A 362 -17.20 -36.61 -4.06
N ARG A 363 -17.05 -37.66 -4.86
CA ARG A 363 -16.15 -38.78 -4.57
C ARG A 363 -14.90 -38.69 -5.41
N ASP A 364 -13.77 -39.08 -4.84
CA ASP A 364 -12.57 -39.42 -5.61
C ASP A 364 -12.69 -40.82 -6.23
N TYR A 365 -11.69 -41.19 -7.04
CA TYR A 365 -11.61 -42.49 -7.71
C TYR A 365 -11.53 -43.70 -6.75
N THR A 366 -11.21 -43.48 -5.46
CA THR A 366 -11.23 -44.53 -4.43
C THR A 366 -12.58 -44.65 -3.73
N GLY A 367 -13.54 -43.79 -4.08
CA GLY A 367 -14.86 -43.70 -3.45
C GLY A 367 -14.90 -42.82 -2.19
N LYS A 368 -13.78 -42.22 -1.79
CA LYS A 368 -13.67 -41.35 -0.62
C LYS A 368 -14.30 -39.98 -0.89
N LEU A 369 -14.97 -39.43 0.12
CA LEU A 369 -15.67 -38.14 0.03
C LEU A 369 -14.68 -36.97 0.03
N LEU A 370 -14.79 -36.13 -1.00
CA LEU A 370 -14.14 -34.83 -1.13
C LEU A 370 -15.19 -33.75 -0.85
N TYR A 371 -14.95 -32.95 0.19
CA TYR A 371 -15.89 -31.93 0.63
C TYR A 371 -15.50 -30.53 0.12
N GLY A 372 -16.49 -29.77 -0.33
CA GLY A 372 -16.38 -28.33 -0.49
C GLY A 372 -16.42 -27.60 0.86
N ASN A 373 -16.31 -26.28 0.81
CA ASN A 373 -16.42 -25.44 2.00
C ASN A 373 -17.86 -25.44 2.55
N TRP A 374 -17.98 -25.32 3.86
CA TRP A 374 -19.26 -25.04 4.51
C TRP A 374 -19.85 -23.71 4.04
N SER A 375 -21.16 -23.65 3.94
CA SER A 375 -21.90 -22.39 3.86
C SER A 375 -21.62 -21.51 5.06
N ASP A 376 -21.98 -20.25 4.96
CA ASP A 376 -22.14 -19.41 6.15
C ASP A 376 -23.11 -20.08 7.12
N LYS A 377 -22.83 -19.88 8.41
CA LYS A 377 -23.65 -20.41 9.50
C LYS A 377 -24.98 -19.66 9.47
N THR A 378 -26.05 -20.39 9.20
CA THR A 378 -27.41 -19.84 9.17
C THR A 378 -28.17 -20.32 10.40
N LEU A 379 -29.03 -19.48 10.94
CA LEU A 379 -29.75 -19.79 12.18
C LEU A 379 -31.12 -20.40 11.86
N ALA A 380 -31.45 -21.48 12.55
CA ALA A 380 -32.81 -22.01 12.67
C ALA A 380 -33.25 -21.81 14.13
N LYS A 381 -34.45 -21.26 14.37
CA LYS A 381 -34.84 -20.79 15.71
C LYS A 381 -36.14 -21.41 16.20
N PHE A 382 -36.20 -21.78 17.48
CA PHE A 382 -37.40 -22.31 18.14
C PHE A 382 -37.42 -21.87 19.62
N VAL A 383 -38.53 -21.27 20.05
CA VAL A 383 -38.79 -20.86 21.44
C VAL A 383 -40.13 -21.46 21.85
N ARG A 384 -40.32 -21.89 23.11
CA ARG A 384 -41.67 -22.09 23.66
C ARG A 384 -42.50 -20.81 23.47
N TYR A 385 -43.72 -20.96 22.98
CA TYR A 385 -44.65 -19.85 22.72
C TYR A 385 -45.20 -19.15 23.99
N ASP A 386 -44.70 -19.43 25.20
CA ASP A 386 -45.25 -18.89 26.45
C ASP A 386 -44.40 -17.78 27.10
N ILE A 387 -43.60 -17.06 26.29
CA ILE A 387 -42.81 -15.89 26.72
C ILE A 387 -43.63 -14.59 26.85
N GLY A 388 -44.96 -14.66 26.70
CA GLY A 388 -45.85 -13.49 26.77
C GLY A 388 -45.73 -12.49 25.61
N ILE A 389 -44.92 -12.79 24.59
CA ILE A 389 -44.79 -12.01 23.34
C ILE A 389 -45.00 -12.92 22.13
N SER A 390 -45.75 -12.42 21.13
CA SER A 390 -46.00 -13.18 19.90
C SER A 390 -44.74 -13.28 19.03
N GLU A 391 -44.66 -14.29 18.16
CA GLU A 391 -43.58 -14.43 17.19
C GLU A 391 -43.45 -13.17 16.31
N THR A 392 -44.58 -12.61 15.85
CA THR A 392 -44.61 -11.37 15.08
C THR A 392 -44.06 -10.18 15.85
N GLU A 393 -44.32 -10.11 17.16
CA GLU A 393 -43.82 -9.04 18.02
C GLU A 393 -42.31 -9.18 18.26
N LEU A 394 -41.83 -10.40 18.53
CA LEU A 394 -40.41 -10.68 18.67
C LEU A 394 -39.64 -10.35 17.37
N GLN A 395 -40.21 -10.68 16.20
CA GLN A 395 -39.63 -10.35 14.89
C GLN A 395 -39.46 -8.83 14.69
N ARG A 396 -40.34 -7.98 15.24
CA ARG A 396 -40.19 -6.52 15.14
C ARG A 396 -38.95 -6.00 15.87
N TYR A 397 -38.55 -6.64 16.97
CA TYR A 397 -37.37 -6.22 17.74
C TYR A 397 -36.06 -6.76 17.17
N ILE A 398 -36.07 -7.88 16.43
CA ILE A 398 -34.85 -8.51 15.91
C ILE A 398 -34.61 -8.28 14.42
N SER A 399 -35.65 -8.08 13.59
CA SER A 399 -35.50 -7.99 12.13
C SER A 399 -34.74 -6.76 11.64
N GLY A 400 -34.69 -5.69 12.44
CA GLY A 400 -33.91 -4.47 12.16
C GLY A 400 -32.52 -4.45 12.80
N VAL A 401 -32.15 -5.49 13.57
CA VAL A 401 -30.86 -5.54 14.28
C VAL A 401 -29.82 -6.16 13.36
N LYS A 402 -28.79 -5.37 13.01
CA LYS A 402 -27.76 -5.78 12.04
C LYS A 402 -26.77 -6.80 12.63
N SER A 403 -26.49 -6.70 13.93
CA SER A 403 -25.49 -7.52 14.60
C SER A 403 -26.03 -8.89 14.97
N ASN A 404 -25.44 -9.94 14.40
CA ASN A 404 -25.76 -11.32 14.74
C ASN A 404 -25.53 -11.62 16.22
N GLN A 405 -24.45 -11.12 16.83
CA GLN A 405 -24.21 -11.30 18.28
C GLN A 405 -25.29 -10.60 19.11
N SER A 406 -25.70 -9.40 18.73
CA SER A 406 -26.77 -8.67 19.45
C SER A 406 -28.10 -9.40 19.32
N VAL A 407 -28.43 -9.90 18.12
CA VAL A 407 -29.58 -10.78 17.92
C VAL A 407 -29.47 -12.02 18.82
N MET A 408 -28.33 -12.71 18.86
CA MET A 408 -28.14 -13.89 19.73
C MET A 408 -28.37 -13.55 21.21
N ALA A 409 -27.73 -12.49 21.72
CA ALA A 409 -27.87 -12.06 23.10
C ALA A 409 -29.32 -11.67 23.44
N MET A 410 -29.97 -10.90 22.57
CA MET A 410 -31.38 -10.53 22.73
C MET A 410 -32.28 -11.77 22.71
N LEU A 411 -32.06 -12.70 21.78
CA LEU A 411 -32.84 -13.92 21.68
C LEU A 411 -32.70 -14.82 22.90
N TYR A 412 -31.48 -14.92 23.44
CA TYR A 412 -31.26 -15.60 24.71
C TYR A 412 -32.07 -14.91 25.81
N ALA A 413 -31.94 -13.58 25.98
CA ALA A 413 -32.66 -12.85 27.00
C ALA A 413 -34.18 -13.02 26.88
N PHE A 414 -34.74 -12.91 25.67
CA PHE A 414 -36.17 -13.15 25.40
C PHE A 414 -36.61 -14.58 25.76
N SER A 415 -35.78 -15.59 25.50
CA SER A 415 -36.10 -16.99 25.84
C SER A 415 -36.19 -17.24 27.35
N ARG A 416 -35.70 -16.31 28.18
CA ARG A 416 -35.74 -16.40 29.65
C ARG A 416 -36.86 -15.59 30.27
N VAL A 417 -37.65 -14.84 29.51
CA VAL A 417 -38.83 -14.13 30.07
C VAL A 417 -39.74 -15.14 30.77
N GLY A 418 -40.12 -14.84 32.02
CA GLY A 418 -40.88 -15.73 32.91
C GLY A 418 -40.03 -16.61 33.83
N TYR A 419 -38.71 -16.71 33.62
CA TYR A 419 -37.85 -17.49 34.51
C TYR A 419 -37.69 -16.81 35.89
N PRO A 420 -37.54 -17.59 36.97
CA PRO A 420 -37.45 -17.05 38.32
C PRO A 420 -36.14 -16.29 38.57
N TYR A 421 -36.22 -15.26 39.43
CA TYR A 421 -35.04 -14.54 39.89
C TYR A 421 -34.45 -15.22 41.13
N SER A 422 -33.13 -15.45 41.14
CA SER A 422 -32.40 -15.88 42.34
C SER A 422 -30.93 -15.49 42.24
N GLN A 423 -30.35 -14.95 43.30
CA GLN A 423 -28.90 -14.71 43.37
C GLN A 423 -28.11 -15.99 43.69
N ILE A 424 -28.70 -16.92 44.45
CA ILE A 424 -28.03 -18.15 44.88
C ILE A 424 -27.97 -19.17 43.74
N HIS A 425 -29.05 -19.26 42.94
CA HIS A 425 -29.17 -20.22 41.84
C HIS A 425 -28.83 -19.62 40.46
N ARG A 426 -28.31 -18.39 40.42
CA ARG A 426 -28.12 -17.61 39.19
C ARG A 426 -27.24 -18.24 38.11
N LEU A 427 -26.51 -19.31 38.45
CA LEU A 427 -25.56 -20.03 37.59
C LEU A 427 -26.08 -21.39 37.11
N THR A 428 -27.33 -21.76 37.45
CA THR A 428 -27.88 -23.07 37.04
C THR A 428 -28.44 -23.07 35.62
N GLY A 429 -28.73 -21.89 35.06
CA GLY A 429 -29.46 -21.74 33.80
C GLY A 429 -30.99 -21.78 33.94
N ASP A 430 -31.50 -22.10 35.14
CA ASP A 430 -32.93 -22.12 35.45
C ASP A 430 -33.38 -20.92 36.30
N TYR A 431 -32.42 -20.17 36.87
CA TYR A 431 -32.64 -18.95 37.64
C TYR A 431 -31.65 -17.88 37.21
N TYR A 432 -32.06 -16.63 37.35
CA TYR A 432 -31.23 -15.50 36.95
C TYR A 432 -31.18 -14.42 38.02
N ASP A 433 -30.04 -13.75 38.18
CA ASP A 433 -30.02 -12.37 38.66
C ASP A 433 -29.80 -11.42 37.47
N CYS A 434 -29.82 -10.11 37.73
CA CYS A 434 -29.75 -9.12 36.65
C CYS A 434 -28.46 -9.25 35.83
N SER A 435 -27.33 -9.47 36.50
CA SER A 435 -26.02 -9.69 35.88
C SER A 435 -25.94 -11.03 35.19
N SER A 436 -26.38 -12.12 35.83
CA SER A 436 -26.26 -13.45 35.23
C SER A 436 -27.09 -13.58 33.95
N LEU A 437 -28.25 -12.93 33.86
CA LEU A 437 -29.04 -12.90 32.63
C LEU A 437 -28.26 -12.28 31.47
N VAL A 438 -27.68 -11.09 31.66
CA VAL A 438 -26.96 -10.39 30.59
C VAL A 438 -25.63 -11.06 30.29
N TRP A 439 -24.97 -11.64 31.29
CA TRP A 439 -23.76 -12.44 31.12
C TRP A 439 -24.03 -13.66 30.26
N TYR A 440 -25.02 -14.50 30.61
CA TYR A 440 -25.34 -15.68 29.80
C TYR A 440 -25.83 -15.32 28.40
N ALA A 441 -26.57 -14.23 28.27
CA ALA A 441 -27.02 -13.74 26.98
C ALA A 441 -25.82 -13.42 26.06
N TRP A 442 -24.86 -12.65 26.56
CA TRP A 442 -23.69 -12.27 25.77
C TRP A 442 -22.68 -13.41 25.61
N ASP A 443 -22.52 -14.28 26.61
CA ASP A 443 -21.70 -15.50 26.53
C ASP A 443 -22.24 -16.46 25.45
N SER A 444 -23.57 -16.62 25.37
CA SER A 444 -24.21 -17.40 24.29
C SER A 444 -23.98 -16.81 22.89
N ALA A 445 -23.70 -15.50 22.82
CA ALA A 445 -23.32 -14.79 21.61
C ALA A 445 -21.80 -14.78 21.34
N GLY A 446 -21.02 -15.49 22.17
CA GLY A 446 -19.55 -15.57 22.08
C GLY A 446 -18.83 -14.33 22.60
N ILE A 447 -19.48 -13.51 23.42
CA ILE A 447 -18.93 -12.28 24.00
C ILE A 447 -18.88 -12.42 25.53
N GLN A 448 -17.68 -12.54 26.08
CA GLN A 448 -17.48 -12.50 27.52
C GLN A 448 -17.50 -11.05 28.02
N LEU A 449 -18.38 -10.75 28.97
CA LEU A 449 -18.48 -9.41 29.58
C LEU A 449 -17.39 -9.16 30.64
N THR A 450 -16.82 -10.22 31.19
CA THR A 450 -15.85 -10.23 32.29
C THR A 450 -14.89 -11.41 32.09
N ASP A 451 -13.67 -11.29 32.60
CA ASP A 451 -12.55 -12.12 32.13
C ASP A 451 -12.73 -13.63 32.34
N ASP A 452 -13.43 -14.12 33.38
CA ASP A 452 -13.65 -15.57 33.58
C ASP A 452 -14.85 -15.93 34.50
N TRP A 453 -15.69 -14.98 34.89
CA TRP A 453 -16.76 -15.23 35.87
C TRP A 453 -17.97 -14.31 35.72
N VAL A 454 -19.18 -14.83 35.95
CA VAL A 454 -20.43 -14.07 36.10
C VAL A 454 -20.28 -13.05 37.24
N GLY A 455 -19.93 -11.83 36.86
CA GLY A 455 -19.68 -10.72 37.78
C GLY A 455 -20.97 -10.14 38.35
N THR A 456 -20.83 -9.11 39.19
CA THR A 456 -21.98 -8.26 39.54
C THR A 456 -22.23 -7.25 38.42
N ALA A 457 -23.43 -6.67 38.35
CA ALA A 457 -23.74 -5.58 37.41
C ALA A 457 -22.70 -4.43 37.48
N ALA A 458 -22.17 -4.15 38.67
CA ALA A 458 -21.12 -3.14 38.85
C ALA A 458 -19.75 -3.58 38.27
N ALA A 459 -19.43 -4.87 38.36
CA ALA A 459 -18.20 -5.43 37.78
C ALA A 459 -18.27 -5.48 36.24
N GLU A 460 -19.42 -5.85 35.69
CA GLU A 460 -19.68 -5.80 34.23
C GLU A 460 -19.55 -4.37 33.70
N ALA A 461 -20.17 -3.39 34.37
CA ALA A 461 -20.05 -1.99 34.00
C ALA A 461 -18.60 -1.46 34.08
N LYS A 462 -17.86 -1.90 35.11
CA LYS A 462 -16.45 -1.55 35.27
C LYS A 462 -15.61 -2.13 34.14
N ALA A 463 -15.79 -3.41 33.82
CA ALA A 463 -15.08 -4.08 32.72
C ALA A 463 -15.36 -3.39 31.37
N LEU A 464 -16.62 -3.05 31.09
CA LEU A 464 -16.96 -2.29 29.88
C LEU A 464 -16.31 -0.90 29.89
N THR A 465 -16.23 -0.22 31.03
CA THR A 465 -15.57 1.09 31.10
C THR A 465 -14.06 0.99 30.86
N GLU A 466 -13.40 0.02 31.49
CA GLU A 466 -11.96 -0.23 31.32
C GLU A 466 -11.62 -0.66 29.89
N ALA A 467 -12.55 -1.35 29.21
CA ALA A 467 -12.46 -1.70 27.81
C ALA A 467 -12.85 -0.57 26.83
N ASN A 468 -13.15 0.65 27.31
CA ASN A 468 -13.67 1.78 26.52
C ASN A 468 -14.97 1.47 25.73
N ARG A 469 -15.83 0.60 26.28
CA ARG A 469 -17.10 0.14 25.71
C ARG A 469 -18.32 0.92 26.18
N THR A 470 -18.13 2.07 26.83
CA THR A 470 -19.24 2.89 27.33
C THR A 470 -19.80 3.79 26.23
N ILE A 471 -21.12 3.88 26.16
CA ILE A 471 -21.85 4.69 25.18
C ILE A 471 -22.77 5.70 25.88
N ALA A 472 -23.17 6.75 25.16
CA ALA A 472 -24.20 7.68 25.63
C ALA A 472 -25.61 7.07 25.50
N MET A 473 -26.57 7.62 26.25
CA MET A 473 -27.94 7.08 26.28
C MET A 473 -28.68 7.18 24.94
N ASP A 474 -28.41 8.22 24.17
CA ASP A 474 -28.94 8.42 22.82
C ASP A 474 -28.26 7.54 21.76
N GLN A 475 -27.21 6.79 22.15
CA GLN A 475 -26.49 5.84 21.32
C GLN A 475 -26.89 4.39 21.58
N LEU A 476 -27.91 4.15 22.42
CA LEU A 476 -28.38 2.81 22.72
C LEU A 476 -28.82 2.07 21.44
N MET A 477 -28.24 0.89 21.25
CA MET A 477 -28.61 -0.04 20.18
C MET A 477 -29.22 -1.30 20.80
N PRO A 478 -30.11 -2.02 20.09
CA PRO A 478 -30.59 -3.32 20.58
C PRO A 478 -29.40 -4.25 20.92
N GLY A 479 -29.39 -4.77 22.16
CA GLY A 479 -28.28 -5.48 22.79
C GLY A 479 -27.53 -4.67 23.86
N SER A 480 -27.51 -3.33 23.76
CA SER A 480 -26.80 -2.46 24.72
C SER A 480 -27.26 -2.68 26.16
N LEU A 481 -26.33 -2.52 27.10
CA LEU A 481 -26.59 -2.70 28.52
C LEU A 481 -26.78 -1.35 29.21
N ILE A 482 -27.82 -1.25 30.02
CA ILE A 482 -28.11 -0.08 30.84
C ILE A 482 -27.89 -0.46 32.30
N PHE A 483 -26.99 0.25 32.98
CA PHE A 483 -26.67 0.02 34.38
C PHE A 483 -27.27 1.10 35.26
N PHE A 484 -27.95 0.68 36.34
CA PHE A 484 -28.69 1.57 37.23
C PHE A 484 -28.04 1.63 38.61
N GLY A 485 -27.99 2.84 39.17
CA GLY A 485 -27.51 3.10 40.52
C GLY A 485 -28.65 3.15 41.54
N SER A 486 -28.36 2.76 42.78
CA SER A 486 -29.30 2.85 43.91
C SER A 486 -28.56 3.25 45.19
N GLY A 487 -28.72 4.51 45.61
CA GLY A 487 -28.11 5.04 46.83
C GLY A 487 -26.59 4.87 46.88
N TYR A 488 -25.97 5.12 48.04
CA TYR A 488 -24.57 4.77 48.26
C TYR A 488 -24.46 3.29 48.66
N ASN A 489 -23.67 2.52 47.91
CA ASN A 489 -23.47 1.08 48.19
C ASN A 489 -22.01 0.62 48.05
N GLY A 490 -21.08 1.55 47.80
CA GLY A 490 -19.64 1.28 47.73
C GLY A 490 -19.16 0.52 46.49
N ARG A 491 -20.06 0.15 45.57
CA ARG A 491 -19.71 -0.52 44.30
C ARG A 491 -19.32 0.51 43.23
N TYR A 492 -18.75 0.03 42.13
CA TYR A 492 -18.43 0.87 40.97
C TYR A 492 -19.66 1.70 40.56
N ARG A 493 -19.53 3.04 40.64
CA ARG A 493 -20.60 4.03 40.37
C ARG A 493 -21.92 3.79 41.15
N ASN A 494 -21.84 3.13 42.30
CA ASN A 494 -22.99 2.68 43.08
C ASN A 494 -24.02 1.83 42.29
N ILE A 495 -23.57 1.09 41.29
CA ILE A 495 -24.44 0.26 40.44
C ILE A 495 -25.02 -0.91 41.23
N SER A 496 -26.32 -1.10 41.10
CA SER A 496 -27.07 -2.19 41.76
C SER A 496 -27.82 -3.10 40.78
N HIS A 497 -28.05 -2.67 39.54
CA HIS A 497 -28.89 -3.39 38.58
C HIS A 497 -28.42 -3.18 37.14
N VAL A 498 -28.73 -4.13 36.26
CA VAL A 498 -28.48 -4.05 34.80
C VAL A 498 -29.69 -4.56 34.02
N ALA A 499 -29.96 -3.95 32.87
CA ALA A 499 -30.97 -4.41 31.92
C ALA A 499 -30.41 -4.38 30.49
N MET A 500 -30.91 -5.27 29.63
CA MET A 500 -30.59 -5.28 28.21
C MET A 500 -31.63 -4.46 27.43
N TYR A 501 -31.17 -3.43 26.72
CA TYR A 501 -31.98 -2.66 25.81
C TYR A 501 -32.28 -3.47 24.55
N VAL A 502 -33.54 -3.53 24.13
CA VAL A 502 -33.97 -4.32 22.96
C VAL A 502 -34.61 -3.47 21.86
N GLY A 503 -34.59 -2.14 22.01
CA GLY A 503 -35.15 -1.18 21.06
C GLY A 503 -36.48 -0.57 21.51
N ASN A 504 -36.86 0.57 20.92
CA ASN A 504 -38.12 1.28 21.16
C ASN A 504 -38.43 1.56 22.64
N GLY A 505 -37.41 1.84 23.46
CA GLY A 505 -37.59 2.08 24.89
C GLY A 505 -37.89 0.82 25.72
N MET A 506 -37.76 -0.37 25.13
CA MET A 506 -38.01 -1.65 25.80
C MET A 506 -36.73 -2.30 26.31
N VAL A 507 -36.84 -3.07 27.38
CA VAL A 507 -35.76 -3.89 27.93
C VAL A 507 -36.21 -5.30 28.28
N VAL A 508 -35.23 -6.20 28.34
CA VAL A 508 -35.33 -7.49 29.02
C VAL A 508 -34.39 -7.50 30.23
N GLU A 509 -34.86 -8.01 31.35
CA GLU A 509 -34.08 -8.04 32.60
C GLU A 509 -34.61 -9.04 33.62
N ALA A 510 -33.76 -9.45 34.56
CA ALA A 510 -34.17 -10.17 35.77
C ALA A 510 -34.50 -9.16 36.88
N ALA A 511 -35.78 -8.79 37.04
CA ALA A 511 -36.20 -7.62 37.82
C ALA A 511 -36.21 -7.83 39.35
N GLY A 512 -36.34 -9.08 39.83
CA GLY A 512 -36.31 -9.40 41.26
C GLY A 512 -37.15 -10.63 41.61
N THR A 513 -37.06 -11.09 42.87
CA THR A 513 -37.64 -12.39 43.33
C THR A 513 -39.15 -12.52 43.15
N LYS A 514 -39.91 -11.41 43.14
CA LYS A 514 -41.37 -11.42 42.94
C LYS A 514 -41.78 -11.46 41.47
N THR A 515 -40.92 -11.01 40.57
CA THR A 515 -41.28 -10.75 39.17
C THR A 515 -40.54 -11.66 38.20
N GLY A 516 -39.34 -12.13 38.57
CA GLY A 516 -38.51 -12.93 37.69
C GLY A 516 -37.92 -12.12 36.53
N VAL A 517 -37.66 -12.79 35.41
CA VAL A 517 -37.23 -12.18 34.16
C VAL A 517 -38.43 -11.63 33.40
N VAL A 518 -38.34 -10.37 32.98
CA VAL A 518 -39.45 -9.65 32.32
C VAL A 518 -38.98 -8.91 31.08
N PHE A 519 -39.91 -8.78 30.13
CA PHE A 519 -39.84 -7.86 29.01
C PHE A 519 -40.80 -6.70 29.26
N ARG A 520 -40.30 -5.46 29.28
CA ARG A 520 -41.12 -4.28 29.60
C ARG A 520 -40.54 -2.97 29.09
N GLN A 521 -41.37 -1.94 29.07
CA GLN A 521 -40.96 -0.56 28.78
C GLN A 521 -40.13 0.03 29.94
N LEU A 522 -39.09 0.79 29.61
CA LEU A 522 -38.39 1.60 30.62
C LEU A 522 -39.26 2.79 31.04
N SER A 523 -39.50 2.95 32.33
CA SER A 523 -40.14 4.16 32.86
C SER A 523 -39.17 5.33 32.90
N SER A 524 -39.67 6.55 32.78
CA SER A 524 -38.89 7.79 32.94
C SER A 524 -38.14 7.84 34.28
N SER A 525 -38.83 7.50 35.36
CA SER A 525 -38.23 7.40 36.71
C SER A 525 -37.06 6.42 36.81
N ARG A 526 -37.02 5.42 35.92
CA ARG A 526 -35.95 4.44 35.89
C ARG A 526 -34.77 4.90 35.04
N LEU A 527 -35.04 5.62 33.96
CA LEU A 527 -33.99 6.30 33.17
C LEU A 527 -33.17 7.25 34.04
N ASP A 528 -33.82 7.98 34.96
CA ASP A 528 -33.13 8.90 35.88
C ASP A 528 -32.10 8.21 36.79
N SER A 529 -32.27 6.90 37.02
CA SER A 529 -31.34 6.08 37.81
C SER A 529 -30.22 5.44 36.97
N ALA A 530 -30.22 5.61 35.64
CA ALA A 530 -29.17 5.08 34.77
C ALA A 530 -27.86 5.87 34.97
N VAL A 531 -26.78 5.17 35.28
CA VAL A 531 -25.49 5.80 35.63
C VAL A 531 -24.39 5.53 34.60
N VAL A 532 -24.52 4.46 33.80
CA VAL A 532 -23.64 4.16 32.67
C VAL A 532 -24.35 3.23 31.70
N CYS A 533 -24.07 3.40 30.41
CA CYS A 533 -24.50 2.48 29.36
C CYS A 533 -23.26 1.87 28.71
N GLY A 534 -23.36 0.59 28.37
CA GLY A 534 -22.28 -0.16 27.74
C GLY A 534 -22.74 -0.83 26.46
N ASP A 535 -21.86 -0.87 25.48
CA ASP A 535 -22.01 -1.66 24.27
C ASP A 535 -21.03 -2.85 24.31
N PRO A 536 -21.50 -4.07 24.63
CA PRO A 536 -20.66 -5.25 24.73
C PRO A 536 -19.84 -5.60 23.48
N ILE A 537 -20.19 -5.07 22.31
CA ILE A 537 -19.47 -5.30 21.04
C ILE A 537 -18.54 -4.15 20.59
N ASN A 538 -18.40 -3.10 21.41
CA ASN A 538 -17.36 -2.06 21.30
C ASN A 538 -17.18 -1.36 19.95
N GLY A 539 -18.17 -0.66 19.40
CA GLY A 539 -17.87 0.39 18.40
C GLY A 539 -17.13 -0.07 17.12
N GLY A 540 -17.11 -1.38 16.86
CA GLY A 540 -16.72 -2.00 15.62
C GLY A 540 -15.61 -3.06 15.72
N TYR A 541 -15.56 -3.96 14.74
CA TYR A 541 -14.67 -5.12 14.67
C TYR A 541 -13.99 -5.22 13.30
N TRP A 542 -12.80 -5.83 13.26
CA TRP A 542 -12.12 -6.12 12.00
C TRP A 542 -12.69 -7.38 11.36
N GLN A 543 -13.05 -7.31 10.08
CA GLN A 543 -13.50 -8.44 9.28
C GLN A 543 -12.78 -8.48 7.95
N LYS A 544 -12.40 -9.69 7.53
CA LYS A 544 -11.86 -9.92 6.19
C LYS A 544 -13.01 -10.16 5.22
N ILE A 545 -13.21 -9.25 4.28
CA ILE A 545 -14.24 -9.31 3.23
C ILE A 545 -13.53 -9.38 1.88
N ASN A 546 -13.74 -10.44 1.12
CA ASN A 546 -13.11 -10.67 -0.19
C ASN A 546 -11.57 -10.55 -0.18
N GLY A 547 -10.92 -10.97 0.91
CA GLY A 547 -9.46 -10.95 1.04
C GLY A 547 -8.88 -9.66 1.66
N GLU A 548 -9.70 -8.63 1.86
CA GLU A 548 -9.29 -7.32 2.40
C GLU A 548 -9.84 -7.11 3.81
N TRP A 549 -9.10 -6.41 4.68
CA TRP A 549 -9.54 -6.09 6.03
C TRP A 549 -10.37 -4.80 6.06
N TYR A 550 -11.55 -4.87 6.67
CA TYR A 550 -12.44 -3.74 6.95
C TYR A 550 -12.71 -3.66 8.43
N TYR A 551 -12.92 -2.46 8.95
CA TYR A 551 -13.44 -2.24 10.29
C TYR A 551 -14.93 -1.91 10.20
N LEU A 552 -15.77 -2.72 10.84
CA LEU A 552 -17.22 -2.59 10.76
C LEU A 552 -17.77 -2.14 12.10
N ARG A 553 -18.65 -1.14 12.14
CA ARG A 553 -19.41 -0.73 13.32
C ARG A 553 -20.90 -0.92 13.02
N ALA A 554 -21.62 -1.63 13.89
CA ALA A 554 -23.01 -2.04 13.61
C ALA A 554 -23.18 -2.70 12.22
N ASP A 555 -22.19 -3.52 11.85
CA ASP A 555 -22.07 -4.24 10.57
C ASP A 555 -22.02 -3.33 9.32
N GLU A 556 -21.75 -2.04 9.51
CA GLU A 556 -21.44 -1.10 8.43
C GLU A 556 -19.94 -0.84 8.38
N VAL A 557 -19.40 -0.85 7.15
CA VAL A 557 -18.00 -0.49 6.92
C VAL A 557 -17.78 0.96 7.36
N VAL A 558 -16.88 1.15 8.33
CA VAL A 558 -16.49 2.48 8.78
C VAL A 558 -15.62 3.12 7.70
N THR A 559 -15.95 4.36 7.31
CA THR A 559 -15.24 5.11 6.27
C THR A 559 -14.84 6.49 6.79
N ASN A 560 -13.76 7.05 6.24
CA ASN A 560 -13.24 8.38 6.59
C ASN A 560 -13.08 8.60 8.10
N ALA A 561 -12.58 7.60 8.81
CA ALA A 561 -12.45 7.64 10.26
C ALA A 561 -11.25 6.84 10.75
N TRP A 562 -10.82 7.16 11.98
CA TRP A 562 -9.80 6.41 12.69
C TRP A 562 -10.41 5.13 13.30
N ALA A 563 -9.72 4.01 13.13
CA ALA A 563 -9.97 2.76 13.85
C ALA A 563 -8.70 2.33 14.59
N LYS A 564 -8.84 1.63 15.72
CA LYS A 564 -7.71 1.19 16.53
C LYS A 564 -7.75 -0.32 16.73
N ASP A 565 -6.59 -0.95 16.63
CA ASP A 565 -6.38 -2.34 17.03
C ASP A 565 -5.23 -2.45 18.06
N SER A 566 -4.72 -3.66 18.27
CA SER A 566 -3.59 -3.93 19.18
C SER A 566 -2.27 -3.33 18.70
N HIS A 567 -2.10 -3.06 17.41
CA HIS A 567 -0.86 -2.52 16.83
C HIS A 567 -0.87 -0.99 16.82
N GLY A 568 -2.05 -0.37 16.63
CA GLY A 568 -2.16 1.08 16.70
C GLY A 568 -3.42 1.64 16.03
N TRP A 569 -3.39 2.94 15.77
CA TRP A 569 -4.44 3.63 15.04
C TRP A 569 -4.21 3.51 13.54
N CYS A 570 -5.26 3.28 12.76
CA CYS A 570 -5.22 3.31 11.29
C CYS A 570 -6.38 4.15 10.76
N TRP A 571 -6.20 4.75 9.59
CA TRP A 571 -7.22 5.56 8.95
C TRP A 571 -7.91 4.76 7.86
N LEU A 572 -9.25 4.76 7.89
CA LEU A 572 -10.09 4.12 6.90
C LEU A 572 -10.47 5.13 5.83
N GLY A 573 -10.20 4.80 4.57
CA GLY A 573 -10.54 5.62 3.42
C GLY A 573 -12.05 5.73 3.20
N SER A 574 -12.44 6.42 2.12
CA SER A 574 -13.85 6.56 1.73
C SER A 574 -14.50 5.24 1.30
N ASP A 575 -13.69 4.26 0.92
CA ASP A 575 -14.08 2.88 0.61
C ASP A 575 -13.95 1.92 1.81
N GLY A 576 -13.53 2.44 2.98
CA GLY A 576 -13.36 1.69 4.22
C GLY A 576 -12.10 0.85 4.30
N ARG A 577 -11.20 0.96 3.32
CA ARG A 577 -9.90 0.27 3.35
C ARG A 577 -8.89 1.05 4.16
N ILE A 578 -7.95 0.31 4.76
CA ILE A 578 -6.82 0.92 5.47
C ILE A 578 -5.96 1.70 4.49
N ILE A 579 -5.77 2.97 4.79
CA ILE A 579 -4.83 3.84 4.11
C ILE A 579 -3.41 3.53 4.61
N LYS A 580 -2.47 3.35 3.67
CA LYS A 580 -1.08 2.97 3.94
C LYS A 580 -0.09 3.94 3.30
N ASN A 581 1.08 4.06 3.93
CA ASN A 581 2.28 4.75 3.47
C ASN A 581 2.05 6.16 2.91
N GLN A 582 1.28 6.99 3.62
CA GLN A 582 0.94 8.33 3.13
C GLN A 582 0.63 9.33 4.24
N TRP A 583 0.72 10.61 3.86
CA TRP A 583 0.32 11.73 4.67
C TRP A 583 -1.20 11.98 4.55
N LEU A 584 -1.84 12.23 5.68
CA LEU A 584 -3.28 12.45 5.80
C LEU A 584 -3.56 13.81 6.42
N LEU A 585 -4.38 14.64 5.77
CA LEU A 585 -4.85 15.92 6.32
C LEU A 585 -6.25 15.74 6.91
N ILE A 586 -6.34 15.67 8.24
CA ILE A 586 -7.58 15.39 8.96
C ILE A 586 -7.80 16.49 10.01
N GLY A 587 -8.94 17.18 9.93
CA GLY A 587 -9.26 18.27 10.87
C GLY A 587 -8.20 19.38 10.92
N GLY A 588 -7.55 19.67 9.78
CA GLY A 588 -6.49 20.68 9.68
C GLY A 588 -5.13 20.27 10.23
N ASN A 589 -4.96 19.01 10.64
CA ASN A 589 -3.71 18.45 11.12
C ASN A 589 -3.20 17.37 10.16
N TRP A 590 -1.89 17.36 9.94
CA TRP A 590 -1.23 16.32 9.16
C TRP A 590 -0.86 15.14 10.05
N TYR A 591 -1.12 13.94 9.56
CA TYR A 591 -0.74 12.65 10.15
C TYR A 591 0.01 11.83 9.12
N HIS A 592 0.83 10.89 9.55
CA HIS A 592 1.45 9.91 8.65
C HIS A 592 1.08 8.50 9.11
N VAL A 593 0.78 7.62 8.15
CA VAL A 593 0.57 6.19 8.37
C VAL A 593 1.67 5.41 7.64
N ASN A 594 2.24 4.39 8.32
CA ASN A 594 3.35 3.60 7.82
C ASN A 594 2.92 2.59 6.72
N ALA A 595 3.86 1.73 6.29
CA ALA A 595 3.62 0.71 5.26
C ALA A 595 2.51 -0.29 5.63
N GLU A 596 2.34 -0.55 6.92
CA GLU A 596 1.29 -1.43 7.45
C GLU A 596 -0.06 -0.70 7.60
N GLY A 597 -0.07 0.64 7.59
CA GLY A 597 -1.25 1.49 7.73
C GLY A 597 -1.47 2.07 9.11
N TYR A 598 -0.51 1.89 10.01
CA TYR A 598 -0.57 2.41 11.37
C TYR A 598 0.00 3.82 11.47
N ARG A 599 -0.70 4.66 12.22
CA ARG A 599 -0.35 6.05 12.52
C ARG A 599 0.98 6.08 13.27
N GLU A 600 1.89 6.89 12.77
CA GLU A 600 3.17 7.13 13.42
C GLU A 600 3.09 8.28 14.44
N GLU A 601 3.87 8.18 15.51
CA GLU A 601 3.87 9.15 16.62
C GLU A 601 5.26 9.25 17.27
N ASN A 602 5.54 10.39 17.91
CA ASN A 602 6.80 10.68 18.61
C ASN A 602 8.07 10.44 17.77
N ARG A 603 8.02 10.73 16.46
CA ARG A 603 9.14 10.47 15.56
C ARG A 603 9.25 11.46 14.41
N TRP A 604 10.44 11.49 13.83
CA TRP A 604 10.75 12.20 12.59
C TRP A 604 10.33 11.38 11.38
N ILE A 605 9.61 12.00 10.45
CA ILE A 605 9.23 11.45 9.15
C ILE A 605 9.79 12.36 8.05
N LYS A 606 10.45 11.78 7.04
CA LYS A 606 11.01 12.51 5.90
C LYS A 606 10.19 12.24 4.64
N ASP A 607 9.84 13.29 3.92
CA ASP A 607 9.28 13.21 2.58
C ASP A 607 10.15 14.02 1.57
N SER A 608 9.63 14.22 0.36
CA SER A 608 10.31 14.98 -0.70
C SER A 608 10.53 16.46 -0.39
N HIS A 609 9.74 17.04 0.52
CA HIS A 609 9.85 18.44 0.93
C HIS A 609 10.76 18.61 2.16
N GLY A 610 10.85 17.59 3.01
CA GLY A 610 11.80 17.57 4.12
C GLY A 610 11.31 16.77 5.32
N TRP A 611 11.84 17.13 6.49
CA TRP A 611 11.53 16.45 7.74
C TRP A 611 10.35 17.10 8.48
N ARG A 612 9.47 16.27 9.03
CA ARG A 612 8.38 16.64 9.93
C ARG A 612 8.49 15.84 11.22
N TRP A 613 8.06 16.43 12.33
CA TRP A 613 7.98 15.74 13.63
C TRP A 613 6.52 15.47 13.98
N LEU A 614 6.19 14.23 14.34
CA LEU A 614 4.87 13.84 14.84
C LEU A 614 4.87 13.83 16.37
N ASP A 615 3.87 14.48 16.98
CA ASP A 615 3.67 14.44 18.43
C ASP A 615 3.13 13.09 18.93
N ALA A 616 2.87 12.98 20.24
CA ALA A 616 2.33 11.76 20.87
C ALA A 616 0.92 11.38 20.38
N ASN A 617 0.22 12.27 19.68
CA ASN A 617 -1.07 12.00 19.04
C ASN A 617 -0.92 11.82 17.52
N GLY A 618 0.31 11.70 17.01
CA GLY A 618 0.61 11.53 15.60
C GLY A 618 0.42 12.79 14.75
N ARG A 619 0.26 13.98 15.36
CA ARG A 619 0.05 15.24 14.64
C ARG A 619 1.39 15.87 14.27
N ALA A 620 1.51 16.31 13.03
CA ALA A 620 2.67 17.06 12.57
C ALA A 620 2.74 18.42 13.28
N VAL A 621 3.80 18.61 14.07
CA VAL A 621 4.03 19.83 14.83
C VAL A 621 4.33 21.00 13.90
N LYS A 622 3.82 22.19 14.21
CA LYS A 622 4.09 23.46 13.52
C LYS A 622 4.27 24.61 14.49
N ASN A 623 5.07 25.60 14.09
CA ASN A 623 5.42 26.81 14.86
C ASN A 623 5.90 26.52 16.28
N LYS A 624 6.72 25.47 16.45
CA LYS A 624 7.18 25.04 17.77
C LYS A 624 8.61 24.50 17.73
N TRP A 625 9.25 24.58 18.89
CA TRP A 625 10.51 23.94 19.19
C TRP A 625 10.30 22.49 19.65
N ILE A 626 11.19 21.60 19.24
CA ILE A 626 11.25 20.21 19.70
C ILE A 626 12.68 19.86 20.07
N LYS A 627 12.83 19.12 21.17
CA LYS A 627 14.12 18.58 21.62
C LYS A 627 14.18 17.10 21.24
N SER A 628 15.19 16.72 20.47
CA SER A 628 15.40 15.34 19.99
C SER A 628 16.89 15.05 19.94
N GLY A 629 17.34 13.89 20.43
CA GLY A 629 18.76 13.52 20.39
C GLY A 629 19.70 14.56 21.01
N GLY A 630 19.29 15.21 22.11
CA GLY A 630 20.06 16.27 22.79
C GLY A 630 20.09 17.63 22.10
N SER A 631 19.58 17.75 20.88
CA SER A 631 19.54 19.01 20.11
C SER A 631 18.14 19.58 19.99
N TRP A 632 18.06 20.89 19.73
CA TRP A 632 16.81 21.60 19.49
C TRP A 632 16.60 21.85 18.00
N TYR A 633 15.37 21.64 17.56
CA TYR A 633 14.88 21.78 16.20
C TYR A 633 13.65 22.68 16.20
N TYR A 634 13.40 23.37 15.09
CA TYR A 634 12.23 24.22 14.93
C TYR A 634 11.38 23.76 13.73
N LEU A 635 10.09 23.58 13.96
CA LEU A 635 9.11 23.18 12.96
C LEU A 635 8.35 24.45 12.55
N LYS A 636 8.44 24.80 11.27
CA LYS A 636 7.86 26.02 10.69
C LYS A 636 6.33 25.92 10.64
N ALA A 637 5.69 26.96 10.11
CA ALA A 637 4.22 27.02 9.96
C ALA A 637 3.66 25.93 9.05
N ASP A 638 4.45 25.47 8.07
CA ASP A 638 4.16 24.39 7.13
C ASP A 638 4.45 22.99 7.70
N SER A 639 4.71 22.89 9.01
CA SER A 639 5.13 21.68 9.74
C SER A 639 6.48 21.10 9.33
N TYR A 640 7.23 21.73 8.43
CA TYR A 640 8.55 21.25 8.05
C TYR A 640 9.65 21.83 8.95
N MET A 641 10.67 21.02 9.20
CA MET A 641 11.85 21.40 9.94
C MET A 641 12.58 22.54 9.22
N ALA A 642 12.97 23.57 9.95
CA ALA A 642 13.88 24.59 9.45
C ALA A 642 15.30 24.01 9.34
N ALA A 643 15.87 24.03 8.14
CA ALA A 643 17.24 23.63 7.85
C ALA A 643 17.90 24.67 6.94
N ASN A 644 19.14 25.08 7.26
CA ASN A 644 19.79 26.25 6.65
C ASN A 644 18.86 27.47 6.59
N ALA A 645 18.14 27.69 7.69
CA ALA A 645 17.05 28.66 7.72
C ALA A 645 16.96 29.35 9.08
N TRP A 646 16.40 30.55 9.05
CA TRP A 646 16.04 31.29 10.25
C TRP A 646 14.76 30.72 10.87
N ALA A 647 14.78 30.52 12.19
CA ALA A 647 13.63 30.21 13.02
C ALA A 647 13.34 31.41 13.93
N LYS A 648 12.06 31.72 14.19
CA LYS A 648 11.67 32.84 15.05
C LYS A 648 10.61 32.40 16.05
N ASP A 649 10.80 32.78 17.30
CA ASP A 649 9.77 32.70 18.35
C ASP A 649 9.55 34.07 19.00
N SER A 650 8.92 34.10 20.18
CA SER A 650 8.68 35.33 20.95
C SER A 650 9.95 35.98 21.51
N ILE A 651 11.03 35.21 21.66
CA ILE A 651 12.30 35.69 22.22
C ILE A 651 13.16 36.30 21.12
N GLY A 652 13.23 35.66 19.95
CA GLY A 652 13.98 36.20 18.83
C GLY A 652 14.22 35.23 17.69
N TRP A 653 15.22 35.57 16.87
CA TRP A 653 15.64 34.77 15.73
C TRP A 653 16.75 33.80 16.12
N CYS A 654 16.69 32.56 15.66
CA CYS A 654 17.73 31.54 15.77
C CYS A 654 18.09 31.05 14.37
N TRP A 655 19.32 30.58 14.19
CA TRP A 655 19.73 29.93 12.93
C TRP A 655 19.77 28.41 13.08
N MET A 656 19.09 27.72 12.17
CA MET A 656 19.10 26.27 12.09
C MET A 656 20.11 25.83 11.03
N ASN A 657 21.06 24.97 11.40
CA ASN A 657 22.10 24.49 10.47
C ASN A 657 21.51 23.53 9.41
N GLY A 658 22.36 22.98 8.53
CA GLY A 658 21.91 22.06 7.47
C GLY A 658 21.25 20.78 7.96
N ASN A 659 21.55 20.36 9.20
CA ASN A 659 20.93 19.21 9.84
C ASN A 659 19.69 19.60 10.67
N GLY A 660 19.30 20.89 10.64
CA GLY A 660 18.17 21.43 11.41
C GLY A 660 18.44 21.64 12.89
N ASN A 661 19.69 21.53 13.35
CA ASN A 661 20.04 21.84 14.75
C ASN A 661 20.20 23.35 14.94
N ILE A 662 19.77 23.83 16.11
CA ILE A 662 20.03 25.20 16.53
C ILE A 662 21.54 25.49 16.60
N THR A 663 21.96 26.61 16.03
CA THR A 663 23.34 27.08 16.03
C THR A 663 23.59 27.97 17.24
N ARG A 664 24.71 27.75 17.95
CA ARG A 664 25.10 28.51 19.15
C ARG A 664 26.55 28.97 19.06
N ASN A 665 26.87 30.08 19.72
CA ASN A 665 28.23 30.62 19.87
C ASN A 665 29.00 30.76 18.54
N LYS A 666 28.32 31.05 17.44
CA LYS A 666 28.92 30.95 16.10
C LYS A 666 28.55 32.13 15.22
N TRP A 667 29.51 32.55 14.40
CA TRP A 667 29.28 33.45 13.28
C TRP A 667 28.70 32.68 12.10
N ILE A 668 27.64 33.21 11.49
CA ILE A 668 27.08 32.69 10.25
C ILE A 668 27.05 33.78 9.19
N LYS A 669 27.13 33.36 7.92
CA LYS A 669 26.98 34.25 6.78
C LYS A 669 25.74 33.85 5.98
N VAL A 670 24.77 34.75 5.89
CA VAL A 670 23.50 34.53 5.18
C VAL A 670 23.32 35.65 4.17
N SER A 671 23.22 35.29 2.89
CA SER A 671 23.08 36.23 1.76
C SER A 671 24.13 37.36 1.79
N GLY A 672 25.40 37.00 2.00
CA GLY A 672 26.51 37.95 2.02
C GLY A 672 26.76 38.68 3.35
N GLU A 673 25.79 38.66 4.27
CA GLU A 673 25.88 39.38 5.55
C GLU A 673 26.22 38.47 6.73
N TRP A 674 26.96 39.02 7.68
CA TRP A 674 27.37 38.31 8.89
C TRP A 674 26.44 38.56 10.06
N TYR A 675 26.12 37.49 10.77
CA TYR A 675 25.29 37.44 11.97
C TYR A 675 26.01 36.61 13.04
N TYR A 676 25.72 36.89 14.31
CA TYR A 676 26.25 36.11 15.44
C TYR A 676 25.11 35.47 16.23
N LEU A 677 25.22 34.17 16.49
CA LEU A 677 24.32 33.44 17.37
C LEU A 677 24.96 33.30 18.74
N LYS A 678 24.25 33.72 19.78
CA LYS A 678 24.69 33.70 21.18
C LYS A 678 24.73 32.28 21.74
N SER A 679 25.15 32.15 23.00
CA SER A 679 25.22 30.87 23.72
C SER A 679 23.85 30.20 23.86
N ASN A 680 22.79 30.98 24.03
CA ASN A 680 21.42 30.49 24.06
C ASN A 680 20.85 30.18 22.66
N GLY A 681 21.58 30.51 21.57
CA GLY A 681 21.20 30.24 20.18
C GLY A 681 20.50 31.40 19.46
N TYR A 682 20.09 32.42 20.20
CA TYR A 682 19.43 33.59 19.63
C TYR A 682 20.45 34.52 18.96
N MET A 683 20.02 35.13 17.87
CA MET A 683 20.74 36.12 17.08
C MET A 683 21.00 37.36 17.93
N ALA A 684 22.22 37.86 17.83
CA ALA A 684 22.59 39.10 18.49
C ALA A 684 21.96 40.31 17.77
N VAL A 685 21.31 41.20 18.53
CA VAL A 685 20.61 42.39 17.99
C VAL A 685 20.88 43.61 18.87
N ASN A 686 21.21 44.74 18.24
CA ASN A 686 21.55 45.99 18.93
C ASN A 686 22.56 45.79 20.07
N GLU A 687 23.60 45.00 19.82
CA GLU A 687 24.59 44.65 20.84
C GLU A 687 26.00 44.50 20.27
N TRP A 688 26.98 44.65 21.15
CA TRP A 688 28.40 44.51 20.85
C TRP A 688 28.81 43.04 20.93
N LYS A 689 29.57 42.56 19.94
CA LYS A 689 30.22 41.26 19.96
C LYS A 689 31.73 41.42 19.79
N LYS A 690 32.51 40.96 20.77
CA LYS A 690 33.97 40.85 20.67
C LYS A 690 34.38 39.47 20.18
N ASP A 691 35.30 39.42 19.23
CA ASP A 691 36.05 38.21 18.87
C ASP A 691 37.56 38.50 18.81
N SER A 692 38.34 37.60 18.20
CA SER A 692 39.80 37.70 18.10
C SER A 692 40.28 38.92 17.30
N HIS A 693 39.47 39.48 16.41
CA HIS A 693 39.84 40.61 15.56
C HIS A 693 39.41 41.96 16.16
N GLY A 694 38.45 41.94 17.08
CA GLY A 694 38.02 43.14 17.81
C GLY A 694 36.53 43.16 18.11
N TRP A 695 36.01 44.37 18.34
CA TRP A 695 34.60 44.60 18.62
C TRP A 695 33.81 44.86 17.34
N CYS A 696 32.68 44.20 17.18
CA CYS A 696 31.69 44.43 16.12
C CYS A 696 30.37 44.86 16.74
N TRP A 697 29.58 45.64 16.00
CA TRP A 697 28.22 45.98 16.39
C TRP A 697 27.20 45.24 15.54
N MET A 698 26.29 44.52 16.19
CA MET A 698 25.16 43.87 15.54
C MET A 698 23.97 44.84 15.54
N ASN A 699 23.46 45.21 14.36
CA ASN A 699 22.38 46.19 14.25
C ASN A 699 21.01 45.60 14.64
N GLY A 700 19.94 46.40 14.53
CA GLY A 700 18.57 45.96 14.88
C GLY A 700 18.02 44.82 14.02
N SER A 701 18.61 44.56 12.86
CA SER A 701 18.33 43.40 12.01
C SER A 701 19.32 42.24 12.22
N GLY A 702 20.22 42.37 13.20
CA GLY A 702 21.26 41.39 13.54
C GLY A 702 22.44 41.32 12.58
N ARG A 703 22.53 42.22 11.59
CA ARG A 703 23.66 42.29 10.64
C ARG A 703 24.81 43.07 11.26
N ILE A 704 26.04 42.68 10.95
CA ILE A 704 27.21 43.48 11.30
C ILE A 704 27.13 44.89 10.67
N ALA A 705 27.31 45.93 11.49
CA ALA A 705 27.40 47.30 11.00
C ALA A 705 28.76 47.56 10.34
N LYS A 706 28.78 48.16 9.15
CA LYS A 706 29.99 48.52 8.40
C LYS A 706 29.89 49.96 7.90
N ASN A 707 31.03 50.64 7.83
CA ASN A 707 31.16 52.02 7.32
C ASN A 707 30.14 53.00 7.92
N LYS A 708 29.89 52.91 9.22
CA LYS A 708 28.86 53.74 9.86
C LYS A 708 29.13 54.04 11.32
N TRP A 709 28.56 55.16 11.75
CA TRP A 709 28.47 55.56 13.15
C TRP A 709 27.37 54.78 13.88
N VAL A 710 27.66 54.39 15.11
CA VAL A 710 26.72 53.76 16.05
C VAL A 710 26.76 54.52 17.36
N LYS A 711 25.59 54.87 17.89
CA LYS A 711 25.46 55.49 19.21
C LYS A 711 25.04 54.42 20.21
N TYR A 712 25.83 54.25 21.27
CA TYR A 712 25.57 53.28 22.33
C TYR A 712 25.92 53.90 23.69
N ASN A 713 25.00 53.81 24.65
CA ASN A 713 25.13 54.40 26.00
C ASN A 713 25.70 55.84 25.98
N GLY A 714 25.10 56.69 25.14
CA GLY A 714 25.46 58.11 25.02
C GLY A 714 26.75 58.42 24.25
N SER A 715 27.58 57.42 23.93
CA SER A 715 28.84 57.59 23.19
C SER A 715 28.69 57.19 21.72
N TRP A 716 29.47 57.83 20.84
CA TRP A 716 29.54 57.47 19.43
C TRP A 716 30.74 56.56 19.16
N TYR A 717 30.52 55.56 18.32
CA TYR A 717 31.51 54.57 17.87
C TYR A 717 31.46 54.48 16.36
N TYR A 718 32.57 54.15 15.72
CA TYR A 718 32.62 53.97 14.26
C TYR A 718 33.01 52.54 13.90
N LEU A 719 32.23 51.91 13.03
CA LEU A 719 32.51 50.58 12.50
C LEU A 719 33.13 50.74 11.10
N LYS A 720 34.32 50.19 10.92
CA LYS A 720 35.10 50.26 9.69
C LYS A 720 34.46 49.43 8.57
N SER A 721 35.04 49.45 7.37
CA SER A 721 34.57 48.68 6.21
C SER A 721 34.56 47.17 6.46
N ASN A 722 35.49 46.68 7.26
CA ASN A 722 35.56 45.28 7.69
C ASN A 722 34.60 44.94 8.84
N GLY A 723 33.81 45.90 9.34
CA GLY A 723 32.79 45.69 10.39
C GLY A 723 33.30 45.80 11.82
N TYR A 724 34.62 45.92 12.02
CA TYR A 724 35.22 46.08 13.34
C TYR A 724 35.29 47.55 13.75
N MET A 725 35.17 47.79 15.05
CA MET A 725 35.23 49.09 15.69
C MET A 725 36.59 49.75 15.45
N ALA A 726 36.56 51.01 15.07
CA ALA A 726 37.72 51.88 15.09
C ALA A 726 38.08 52.21 16.54
N ALA A 727 39.31 51.93 16.93
CA ALA A 727 39.83 52.21 18.26
C ALA A 727 41.27 52.73 18.13
N ASN A 728 41.60 53.72 18.94
CA ASN A 728 42.90 54.39 18.93
C ASN A 728 43.34 54.85 17.53
N THR A 729 42.41 55.47 16.78
CA THR A 729 42.64 55.80 15.38
C THR A 729 41.77 56.98 14.92
N TRP A 730 42.17 57.59 13.80
CA TRP A 730 41.43 58.65 13.14
C TRP A 730 40.37 58.05 12.21
N VAL A 731 39.18 58.65 12.20
CA VAL A 731 38.08 58.34 11.27
C VAL A 731 37.69 59.64 10.59
N LYS A 732 37.57 59.65 9.25
CA LYS A 732 37.06 60.79 8.50
C LYS A 732 35.64 60.52 8.02
N ASP A 733 34.72 61.42 8.31
CA ASP A 733 33.40 61.45 7.68
C ASP A 733 33.24 62.71 6.80
N SER A 734 32.04 62.96 6.28
CA SER A 734 31.74 64.12 5.42
C SER A 734 31.92 65.47 6.12
N ARG A 735 31.93 65.51 7.46
CA ARG A 735 32.04 66.73 8.27
C ARG A 735 33.47 66.98 8.73
N GLY A 736 34.30 65.95 8.82
CA GLY A 736 35.71 66.11 9.13
C GLY A 736 36.35 64.89 9.78
N TRP A 737 37.52 65.09 10.36
CA TRP A 737 38.26 64.07 11.09
C TRP A 737 37.77 63.96 12.54
N CYS A 738 37.54 62.76 13.02
CA CYS A 738 37.19 62.40 14.38
C CYS A 738 38.27 61.48 14.97
N TRP A 739 38.55 61.62 16.27
CA TRP A 739 39.44 60.70 16.98
C TRP A 739 38.64 59.65 17.76
N MET A 740 38.97 58.38 17.55
CA MET A 740 38.42 57.25 18.30
C MET A 740 39.41 56.83 19.38
N GLU A 741 39.00 56.87 20.64
CA GLU A 741 39.85 56.50 21.77
C GLU A 741 40.14 54.99 21.82
N TYR A 742 41.01 54.52 22.71
CA TYR A 742 41.28 53.09 22.91
C TYR A 742 40.02 52.27 23.23
N SER A 743 39.06 52.89 23.93
CA SER A 743 37.75 52.28 24.22
C SER A 743 36.81 52.25 23.01
N GLY A 744 37.19 52.86 21.88
CA GLY A 744 36.37 53.06 20.70
C GLY A 744 35.38 54.22 20.77
N LYS A 745 35.30 54.93 21.90
CA LYS A 745 34.45 56.12 22.03
C LYS A 745 35.02 57.28 21.22
N MET A 746 34.17 58.03 20.54
CA MET A 746 34.53 59.26 19.85
C MET A 746 34.88 60.35 20.86
N ALA A 747 36.08 60.90 20.77
CA ALA A 747 36.50 62.02 21.59
C ALA A 747 35.61 63.25 21.35
N LYS A 748 35.32 64.00 22.42
CA LYS A 748 34.56 65.26 22.37
C LYS A 748 35.12 66.25 23.39
N SER A 749 35.25 67.51 22.97
CA SER A 749 35.72 68.64 23.79
C SER A 749 37.02 68.34 24.55
N ARG A 750 38.03 67.77 23.88
CA ARG A 750 39.27 67.36 24.55
C ARG A 750 40.49 67.37 23.63
N TRP A 751 41.66 67.48 24.27
CA TRP A 751 42.95 67.26 23.64
C TRP A 751 43.20 65.76 23.46
N VAL A 752 43.75 65.38 22.30
CA VAL A 752 44.12 64.00 21.98
C VAL A 752 45.54 63.96 21.44
N LYS A 753 46.34 62.99 21.87
CA LYS A 753 47.71 62.78 21.39
C LYS A 753 47.73 61.59 20.43
N ALA A 754 48.06 61.83 19.17
CA ALA A 754 48.11 60.81 18.14
C ALA A 754 49.43 60.90 17.37
N SER A 755 50.14 59.78 17.24
CA SER A 755 51.46 59.70 16.56
C SER A 755 52.44 60.80 17.01
N GLY A 756 52.52 61.05 18.32
CA GLY A 756 53.45 62.02 18.93
C GLY A 756 53.01 63.49 18.89
N SER A 757 51.98 63.86 18.12
CA SER A 757 51.47 65.23 18.03
C SER A 757 50.15 65.41 18.82
N TRP A 758 49.89 66.62 19.30
CA TRP A 758 48.62 66.97 19.94
C TRP A 758 47.63 67.55 18.93
N TYR A 759 46.36 67.22 19.10
CA TYR A 759 45.23 67.69 18.32
C TYR A 759 44.10 68.05 19.29
N TYR A 760 43.20 68.93 18.87
CA TYR A 760 42.00 69.24 19.66
C TYR A 760 40.73 68.81 18.93
N ILE A 761 39.84 68.14 19.66
CA ILE A 761 38.53 67.70 19.16
C ILE A 761 37.44 68.58 19.79
N ASN A 762 36.65 69.24 18.95
CA ASN A 762 35.59 70.17 19.40
C ASN A 762 34.39 69.44 20.05
N SER A 763 33.39 70.20 20.48
CA SER A 763 32.18 69.68 21.14
C SER A 763 31.31 68.79 20.24
N SER A 764 31.38 69.00 18.93
CA SER A 764 30.69 68.17 17.95
C SER A 764 31.42 66.84 17.68
N GLY A 765 32.70 66.73 18.04
CA GLY A 765 33.54 65.54 17.85
C GLY A 765 34.55 65.63 16.71
N TYR A 766 34.75 66.82 16.15
CA TYR A 766 35.61 67.05 14.99
C TYR A 766 36.93 67.72 15.34
N MET A 767 37.99 67.28 14.68
CA MET A 767 39.32 67.87 14.71
C MET A 767 39.26 69.30 14.17
N VAL A 768 39.82 70.23 14.93
CA VAL A 768 39.93 71.63 14.51
C VAL A 768 41.23 71.88 13.74
N THR A 769 41.21 72.87 12.86
CA THR A 769 42.39 73.40 12.16
C THR A 769 42.44 74.92 12.31
N GLY A 770 43.58 75.55 11.98
CA GLY A 770 43.75 77.00 12.07
C GLY A 770 43.86 77.51 13.51
N THR A 771 43.59 78.80 13.71
CA THR A 771 43.64 79.45 15.03
C THR A 771 42.34 79.20 15.80
N GLN A 772 42.43 78.64 17.00
CA GLN A 772 41.27 78.26 17.81
C GLN A 772 41.44 78.73 19.26
N ARG A 773 40.33 79.07 19.93
CA ARG A 773 40.33 79.46 21.35
C ARG A 773 39.72 78.35 22.20
N ILE A 774 40.52 77.76 23.09
CA ILE A 774 40.18 76.57 23.88
C ILE A 774 40.45 76.88 25.36
N GLY A 775 39.45 76.78 26.23
CA GLY A 775 39.62 77.05 27.67
C GLY A 775 40.20 78.45 27.97
N GLY A 776 39.84 79.45 27.14
CA GLY A 776 40.29 80.84 27.28
C GLY A 776 41.64 81.17 26.61
N LYS A 777 42.44 80.18 26.21
CA LYS A 777 43.75 80.34 25.55
C LYS A 777 43.67 80.14 24.03
N THR A 778 44.52 80.84 23.28
CA THR A 778 44.60 80.73 21.81
C THR A 778 45.66 79.70 21.42
N TYR A 779 45.31 78.78 20.51
CA TYR A 779 46.18 77.73 19.99
C TYR A 779 46.13 77.73 18.46
N ARG A 780 47.26 77.46 17.79
CA ARG A 780 47.32 77.31 16.33
C ARG A 780 47.53 75.85 15.95
N PHE A 781 46.70 75.39 15.01
CA PHE A 781 46.76 74.06 14.40
C PHE A 781 47.05 74.20 12.91
N ASN A 782 47.93 73.36 12.36
CA ASN A 782 48.21 73.35 10.93
C ASN A 782 47.05 72.74 10.10
N SER A 783 47.18 72.67 8.77
CA SER A 783 46.17 72.10 7.88
C SER A 783 45.86 70.62 8.13
N SER A 784 46.81 69.88 8.72
CA SER A 784 46.62 68.50 9.18
C SER A 784 46.08 68.38 10.61
N GLY A 785 45.79 69.51 11.28
CA GLY A 785 45.25 69.57 12.63
C GLY A 785 46.26 69.41 13.77
N LYS A 786 47.56 69.31 13.48
CA LYS A 786 48.61 69.22 14.51
C LYS A 786 48.78 70.57 15.20
N TRP A 787 48.81 70.57 16.53
CA TRP A 787 49.17 71.73 17.33
C TRP A 787 50.63 72.11 17.09
N ILE A 788 50.87 73.40 16.84
CA ILE A 788 52.21 73.93 16.52
C ILE A 788 52.67 75.05 17.45
N SER A 789 51.75 75.84 18.03
CA SER A 789 52.06 76.93 18.96
C SER A 789 50.83 77.31 19.76
#